data_AF-A0A9P0QLN6-F1
#
_entry.id   AF-A0A9P0QLN6-F1
#
_cell.length_a   1.000
_cell.length_b   1.000
_cell.length_c   1.000
_cell.angle_alpha   90.00
_cell.angle_beta   90.00
_cell.angle_gamma   90.00
#
_symmetry.space_group_name_H-M   'P 1'
#
loop_
_entity.id
_entity.type
_entity.pdbx_description
1 polymer ?
#
loop_
_entity_poly.entity_id
_entity_poly.type
_entity_poly.pdbx_seq_one_letter_code
_entity_poly.pdbx_strand_id
1 'polypeptide(L)'
;MAQRKIVSRRYLIEYLSRNSIPGFNHSELVKNATDISIAIAFSGGGYRSMLTGAGVLTAFDLRTPGSMLPNHLGGILQASNYITGISGGSWLVMSNMANDFKPNYISLQEGQWNINEKLLEGIPNFDLKNLESDMAPTASFTHSSSASQETSAMKAKESASIAGRIKRRGFLKNLMKVFNFSPKDGIIVSSTDPLEKVLKPIVQKERRNVSHSEVSSSLISWKKVISYYKDIHVEVRAKKKSGFPISLTDYWGRALSRRIFPRAVRSPGVTLSSVTKLESFRRFLQPFPIICTIEAVPEYSFNSETSHTFEINPFEFGSWDQYLNSFVDIKYLGTKLLNGAPTSLDVCMSGLDNLGFLTGASSSLFNYIFVYLYQNLLETKQNTKSTLQNILQTFGLRPNPKSWQHPQNHPDYALISPNPFLREKLRGTQEISKRDFIYLTDGGGDGQNIPFHPLLQYSRKVDIIFAFDMSGDILNFPNGTSLVRTSQRYRSIWNKTPYFDTMKYSKSNATRGRYRGVFPKVPSCEEFNSRGYTKVPVFFGCDLVKDYPTAGSFHTMNHLDFPPDYTPPLIIYFANTNHSFASNTSTFQMSYQDDEIRGMMQNGYDIATYINGTIDDKFSACLSCAILKREFGRQNIVPPRFCTECFEKYCYQG
;
A
#
# COMPACT_ATOMS: atom_id res chain seq x y z
N MET A 1 17.59 15.16 -2.13
CA MET A 1 16.66 15.79 -1.16
C MET A 1 16.89 17.29 -1.00
N ALA A 2 18.13 17.79 -0.82
CA ALA A 2 18.41 19.22 -0.60
C ALA A 2 17.73 20.17 -1.61
N GLN A 3 17.81 19.88 -2.91
CA GLN A 3 17.15 20.68 -3.96
C GLN A 3 15.62 20.75 -3.82
N ARG A 4 14.98 19.62 -3.46
CA ARG A 4 13.54 19.60 -3.20
C ARG A 4 13.17 20.48 -2.01
N LYS A 5 13.99 20.54 -0.96
CA LYS A 5 13.73 21.41 0.20
C LYS A 5 13.73 22.90 -0.18
N ILE A 6 14.60 23.31 -1.11
CA ILE A 6 14.61 24.69 -1.64
C ILE A 6 13.28 25.01 -2.32
N VAL A 7 12.82 24.10 -3.20
CA VAL A 7 11.54 24.24 -3.91
C VAL A 7 10.37 24.24 -2.92
N SER A 8 10.32 23.29 -2.00
CA SER A 8 9.21 23.12 -1.07
C SER A 8 9.09 24.27 -0.08
N ARG A 9 10.21 24.84 0.39
CA ARG A 9 10.23 25.98 1.31
C ARG A 9 9.55 27.21 0.72
N ARG A 10 9.73 27.48 -0.58
CA ARG A 10 9.05 28.58 -1.26
C ARG A 10 7.53 28.45 -1.17
N TYR A 11 7.00 27.27 -1.50
CA TYR A 11 5.55 27.01 -1.46
C TYR A 11 5.00 26.97 -0.04
N LEU A 12 5.81 26.55 0.94
CA LEU A 12 5.45 26.60 2.35
C LEU A 12 5.24 28.06 2.83
N ILE A 13 6.14 28.98 2.46
CA ILE A 13 6.01 30.41 2.81
C ILE A 13 4.73 31.00 2.20
N GLU A 14 4.44 30.68 0.94
CA GLU A 14 3.23 31.12 0.25
C GLU A 14 1.96 30.58 0.94
N TYR A 15 1.93 29.28 1.25
CA TYR A 15 0.83 28.64 1.96
C TYR A 15 0.57 29.29 3.33
N LEU A 16 1.61 29.47 4.14
CA LEU A 16 1.49 30.05 5.49
C LEU A 16 1.05 31.53 5.43
N SER A 17 1.44 32.26 4.38
CA SER A 17 1.00 33.64 4.17
C SER A 17 -0.48 33.75 3.85
N ARG A 18 -1.01 32.81 3.07
CA ARG A 18 -2.45 32.75 2.79
C ARG A 18 -3.25 32.27 4.00
N ASN A 19 -2.77 31.22 4.67
CA ASN A 19 -3.42 30.63 5.85
C ASN A 19 -2.75 31.14 7.14
N SER A 20 -2.75 32.46 7.29
CA SER A 20 -2.01 33.17 8.34
C SER A 20 -2.52 32.85 9.73
N ILE A 21 -1.60 32.77 10.69
CA ILE A 21 -1.91 32.64 12.12
C ILE A 21 -2.19 34.06 12.65
N PRO A 22 -3.36 34.33 13.25
CA PRO A 22 -3.69 35.66 13.76
C PRO A 22 -2.63 36.18 14.74
N GLY A 23 -2.14 37.40 14.49
CA GLY A 23 -1.16 38.06 15.37
C GLY A 23 0.25 37.47 15.34
N PHE A 24 0.61 36.64 14.36
CA PHE A 24 1.92 36.01 14.28
C PHE A 24 2.59 36.18 12.92
N ASN A 25 3.88 36.57 12.91
CA ASN A 25 4.67 36.72 11.69
C ASN A 25 5.36 35.39 11.33
N HIS A 26 4.67 34.52 10.58
CA HIS A 26 5.23 33.25 10.11
C HIS A 26 6.40 33.42 9.14
N SER A 27 6.47 34.55 8.41
CA SER A 27 7.52 34.77 7.40
C SER A 27 8.89 34.91 8.04
N GLU A 28 8.97 35.53 9.21
CA GLU A 28 10.21 35.66 9.98
C GLU A 28 10.66 34.30 10.54
N LEU A 29 9.72 33.55 11.13
CA LEU A 29 10.00 32.20 11.64
C LEU A 29 10.54 31.29 10.54
N VAL A 30 9.90 31.27 9.37
CA VAL A 30 10.28 30.38 8.26
C VAL A 30 11.54 30.86 7.55
N LYS A 31 11.86 32.16 7.55
CA LYS A 31 13.17 32.67 7.08
C LYS A 31 14.32 32.17 7.96
N ASN A 32 14.08 32.08 9.27
CA ASN A 32 15.07 31.58 10.23
C ASN A 32 15.02 30.05 10.40
N ALA A 33 13.96 29.40 9.91
CA ALA A 33 13.79 27.96 10.01
C ALA A 33 14.85 27.19 9.21
N THR A 34 15.36 26.13 9.84
CA THR A 34 16.52 25.38 9.33
C THR A 34 16.17 24.25 8.34
N ASP A 35 14.88 23.89 8.20
CA ASP A 35 14.26 23.16 7.06
C ASP A 35 13.02 22.38 7.56
N ILE A 36 11.81 22.96 7.52
CA ILE A 36 10.58 22.24 7.85
C ILE A 36 10.30 21.15 6.80
N SER A 37 10.15 19.90 7.23
CA SER A 37 9.93 18.75 6.35
C SER A 37 8.54 18.17 6.48
N ILE A 38 7.77 18.18 5.38
CA ILE A 38 6.37 17.71 5.34
C ILE A 38 6.28 16.40 4.56
N ALA A 39 5.53 15.45 5.07
CA ALA A 39 5.22 14.20 4.38
C ALA A 39 3.70 13.97 4.29
N ILE A 40 3.29 13.27 3.25
CA ILE A 40 1.91 12.81 3.05
C ILE A 40 1.92 11.28 2.97
N ALA A 41 1.01 10.61 3.68
CA ALA A 41 0.89 9.15 3.69
C ALA A 41 -0.53 8.72 3.36
N PHE A 42 -0.66 7.76 2.43
CA PHE A 42 -1.94 7.17 2.02
C PHE A 42 -1.99 5.68 2.37
N SER A 43 -3.07 5.27 3.03
CA SER A 43 -3.27 3.89 3.42
C SER A 43 -3.59 2.95 2.25
N GLY A 44 -3.65 1.66 2.52
CA GLY A 44 -4.28 0.69 1.62
C GLY A 44 -5.80 0.79 1.55
N GLY A 45 -6.40 0.08 0.59
CA GLY A 45 -7.86 0.10 0.37
C GLY A 45 -8.32 0.03 -1.09
N GLY A 46 -7.50 -0.51 -2.00
CA GLY A 46 -7.83 -0.60 -3.42
C GLY A 46 -8.19 0.75 -4.05
N TYR A 47 -9.17 0.76 -4.96
CA TYR A 47 -9.63 1.98 -5.61
C TYR A 47 -10.25 3.00 -4.64
N ARG A 48 -10.84 2.55 -3.52
CA ARG A 48 -11.33 3.47 -2.48
C ARG A 48 -10.21 4.40 -2.00
N SER A 49 -9.06 3.82 -1.63
CA SER A 49 -7.91 4.61 -1.21
C SER A 49 -7.37 5.49 -2.33
N MET A 50 -7.23 4.93 -3.54
CA MET A 50 -6.72 5.68 -4.70
C MET A 50 -7.58 6.90 -5.04
N LEU A 51 -8.90 6.74 -5.13
CA LEU A 51 -9.83 7.78 -5.57
C LEU A 51 -10.06 8.83 -4.49
N THR A 52 -10.28 8.42 -3.24
CA THR A 52 -10.37 9.37 -2.13
C THR A 52 -9.05 10.12 -1.96
N GLY A 53 -7.91 9.44 -2.03
CA GLY A 53 -6.60 10.09 -1.96
C GLY A 53 -6.31 11.02 -3.15
N ALA A 54 -6.81 10.72 -4.34
CA ALA A 54 -6.73 11.62 -5.48
C ALA A 54 -7.47 12.94 -5.23
N GLY A 55 -8.61 12.88 -4.54
CA GLY A 55 -9.35 14.03 -4.02
C GLY A 55 -8.54 14.87 -3.04
N VAL A 56 -7.92 14.20 -2.06
CA VAL A 56 -7.01 14.83 -1.09
C VAL A 56 -5.88 15.59 -1.80
N LEU A 57 -5.19 14.93 -2.74
CA LEU A 57 -4.13 15.57 -3.51
C LEU A 57 -4.65 16.73 -4.35
N THR A 58 -5.88 16.65 -4.87
CA THR A 58 -6.51 17.75 -5.60
C THR A 58 -6.74 18.97 -4.71
N ALA A 59 -7.14 18.77 -3.45
CA ALA A 59 -7.26 19.86 -2.46
C ALA A 59 -5.92 20.51 -2.11
N PHE A 60 -4.86 19.71 -2.00
CA PHE A 60 -3.53 20.18 -1.62
C PHE A 60 -2.72 20.77 -2.80
N ASP A 61 -3.17 20.57 -4.03
CA ASP A 61 -2.48 21.03 -5.23
C ASP A 61 -2.87 22.48 -5.57
N LEU A 62 -1.90 23.39 -5.56
CA LEU A 62 -2.12 24.80 -5.95
C LEU A 62 -2.57 24.98 -7.40
N ARG A 63 -2.38 23.96 -8.25
CA ARG A 63 -2.74 23.97 -9.68
C ARG A 63 -4.21 23.59 -9.90
N THR A 64 -4.93 23.24 -8.85
CA THR A 64 -6.36 22.99 -8.88
C THR A 64 -7.11 24.33 -8.88
N PRO A 65 -8.06 24.55 -9.82
CA PRO A 65 -8.87 25.76 -9.83
C PRO A 65 -9.58 25.95 -8.48
N GLY A 66 -9.44 27.14 -7.90
CA GLY A 66 -10.06 27.49 -6.62
C GLY A 66 -9.37 26.97 -5.36
N SER A 67 -8.33 26.12 -5.43
CA SER A 67 -7.65 25.60 -4.22
C SER A 67 -6.79 26.63 -3.47
N MET A 68 -6.64 27.82 -4.06
CA MET A 68 -5.84 28.94 -3.55
C MET A 68 -6.70 30.09 -3.01
N LEU A 69 -8.03 29.94 -2.89
CA LEU A 69 -8.84 30.98 -2.23
C LEU A 69 -8.50 31.03 -0.73
N PRO A 70 -8.89 32.10 0.00
CA PRO A 70 -8.66 32.18 1.43
C PRO A 70 -9.19 30.94 2.16
N ASN A 71 -8.44 30.46 3.15
CA ASN A 71 -8.72 29.25 3.93
C ASN A 71 -8.66 27.90 3.17
N HIS A 72 -8.28 27.88 1.90
CA HIS A 72 -8.03 26.63 1.17
C HIS A 72 -6.58 26.15 1.26
N LEU A 73 -6.39 24.86 0.94
CA LEU A 73 -5.19 24.11 1.27
C LEU A 73 -4.20 23.92 0.10
N GLY A 74 -4.43 24.57 -1.04
CA GLY A 74 -3.55 24.51 -2.21
C GLY A 74 -2.11 24.92 -1.88
N GLY A 75 -1.14 24.15 -2.35
CA GLY A 75 0.28 24.39 -2.08
C GLY A 75 0.90 23.48 -1.03
N ILE A 76 0.10 22.79 -0.20
CA ILE A 76 0.64 21.76 0.72
C ILE A 76 1.34 20.66 -0.06
N LEU A 77 0.79 20.25 -1.21
CA LEU A 77 1.41 19.22 -2.05
C LEU A 77 2.78 19.68 -2.59
N GLN A 78 2.87 20.94 -3.02
CA GLN A 78 4.13 21.52 -3.49
C GLN A 78 5.13 21.77 -2.35
N ALA A 79 4.65 22.05 -1.14
CA ALA A 79 5.44 22.18 0.08
C ALA A 79 5.88 20.83 0.68
N SER A 80 5.34 19.70 0.20
CA SER A 80 5.65 18.38 0.73
C SER A 80 6.97 17.81 0.18
N ASN A 81 7.75 17.18 1.05
CA ASN A 81 9.04 16.58 0.73
C ASN A 81 8.94 15.10 0.37
N TYR A 82 8.02 14.38 1.02
CA TYR A 82 7.81 12.95 0.83
C TYR A 82 6.33 12.64 0.60
N ILE A 83 6.07 11.61 -0.20
CA ILE A 83 4.73 11.04 -0.35
C ILE A 83 4.84 9.51 -0.29
N THR A 84 4.09 8.88 0.60
CA THR A 84 4.10 7.42 0.81
C THR A 84 2.74 6.80 0.51
N GLY A 85 2.76 5.58 -0.04
CA GLY A 85 1.55 4.82 -0.33
C GLY A 85 1.75 3.32 -0.10
N ILE A 86 0.69 2.63 0.29
CA ILE A 86 0.70 1.16 0.45
C ILE A 86 -0.59 0.61 -0.16
N SER A 87 -0.54 -0.58 -0.76
CA SER A 87 -1.71 -1.17 -1.42
C SER A 87 -2.42 -0.19 -2.36
N GLY A 88 -3.73 0.05 -2.23
CA GLY A 88 -4.46 1.07 -3.00
C GLY A 88 -3.86 2.48 -2.97
N GLY A 89 -3.23 2.90 -1.86
CA GLY A 89 -2.49 4.16 -1.78
C GLY A 89 -1.24 4.17 -2.65
N SER A 90 -0.59 3.01 -2.85
CA SER A 90 0.54 2.88 -3.79
C SER A 90 0.13 3.15 -5.24
N TRP A 91 -1.12 2.83 -5.61
CA TRP A 91 -1.65 3.07 -6.95
C TRP A 91 -1.72 4.56 -7.25
N LEU A 92 -2.20 5.35 -6.28
CA LEU A 92 -2.25 6.80 -6.36
C LEU A 92 -0.85 7.40 -6.50
N VAL A 93 0.06 7.05 -5.59
CA VAL A 93 1.41 7.61 -5.56
C VAL A 93 2.16 7.31 -6.85
N MET A 94 2.11 6.04 -7.30
CA MET A 94 2.80 5.62 -8.52
C MET A 94 2.12 6.18 -9.78
N SER A 95 0.78 6.32 -9.80
CA SER A 95 0.07 6.93 -10.94
C SER A 95 0.41 8.40 -11.09
N ASN A 96 0.45 9.15 -9.99
CA ASN A 96 0.78 10.57 -10.00
C ASN A 96 2.24 10.82 -10.44
N MET A 97 3.19 10.04 -9.90
CA MET A 97 4.59 10.10 -10.30
C MET A 97 4.77 9.73 -11.79
N ALA A 98 4.17 8.63 -12.24
CA ALA A 98 4.30 8.15 -13.61
C ALA A 98 3.60 9.04 -14.64
N ASN A 99 2.68 9.89 -14.21
CA ASN A 99 2.07 10.93 -15.03
C ASN A 99 2.80 12.28 -14.94
N ASP A 100 4.11 12.26 -14.66
CA ASP A 100 4.96 13.45 -14.56
C ASP A 100 4.37 14.52 -13.62
N PHE A 101 3.80 14.07 -12.50
CA PHE A 101 3.21 14.92 -11.46
C PHE A 101 2.06 15.82 -11.95
N LYS A 102 1.33 15.41 -13.00
CA LYS A 102 0.14 16.13 -13.48
C LYS A 102 -0.94 16.17 -12.38
N PRO A 103 -1.70 17.28 -12.26
CA PRO A 103 -2.86 17.33 -11.36
C PRO A 103 -3.86 16.20 -11.62
N ASN A 104 -4.41 15.63 -10.55
CA ASN A 104 -5.32 14.48 -10.65
C ASN A 104 -6.65 14.83 -11.33
N TYR A 105 -7.18 16.05 -11.12
CA TYR A 105 -8.41 16.48 -11.79
C TYR A 105 -8.24 16.54 -13.33
N ILE A 106 -7.05 16.91 -13.82
CA ILE A 106 -6.74 16.89 -15.26
C ILE A 106 -6.62 15.44 -15.75
N SER A 107 -5.93 14.60 -14.98
CA SER A 107 -5.81 13.16 -15.28
C SER A 107 -7.18 12.49 -15.45
N LEU A 108 -8.16 12.90 -14.63
CA LEU A 108 -9.56 12.47 -14.75
C LEU A 108 -10.23 13.03 -16.01
N GLN A 109 -10.12 14.33 -16.27
CA GLN A 109 -10.71 14.98 -17.45
C GLN A 109 -10.19 14.42 -18.78
N GLU A 110 -8.90 14.07 -18.83
CA GLU A 110 -8.27 13.46 -20.01
C GLU A 110 -8.57 11.96 -20.17
N GLY A 111 -9.34 11.35 -19.25
CA GLY A 111 -9.66 9.93 -19.28
C GLY A 111 -8.43 9.02 -19.14
N GLN A 112 -7.40 9.47 -18.40
CA GLN A 112 -6.19 8.68 -18.18
C GLN A 112 -6.52 7.36 -17.46
N TRP A 113 -7.35 7.45 -16.43
CA TRP A 113 -7.79 6.31 -15.65
C TRP A 113 -8.93 5.58 -16.36
N ASN A 114 -8.70 4.31 -16.65
CA ASN A 114 -9.68 3.43 -17.28
C ASN A 114 -10.38 2.57 -16.21
N ILE A 115 -10.97 3.22 -15.21
CA ILE A 115 -11.52 2.58 -13.99
C ILE A 115 -13.00 2.17 -14.16
N ASN A 116 -13.68 2.70 -15.17
CA ASN A 116 -15.02 2.22 -15.58
C ASN A 116 -15.00 0.79 -16.11
N GLU A 117 -13.86 0.34 -16.62
CA GLU A 117 -13.60 -1.03 -17.00
C GLU A 117 -13.12 -1.88 -15.81
N LYS A 118 -13.45 -3.18 -15.84
CA LYS A 118 -13.05 -4.12 -14.78
C LYS A 118 -11.53 -4.23 -14.68
N LEU A 119 -10.98 -4.05 -13.48
CA LEU A 119 -9.54 -4.26 -13.24
C LEU A 119 -9.10 -5.67 -13.65
N LEU A 120 -9.92 -6.68 -13.36
CA LEU A 120 -9.76 -8.03 -13.89
C LEU A 120 -11.03 -8.43 -14.65
N GLU A 121 -10.92 -8.58 -15.96
CA GLU A 121 -12.07 -8.96 -16.79
C GLU A 121 -12.65 -10.30 -16.34
N GLY A 122 -13.99 -10.40 -16.32
CA GLY A 122 -14.71 -11.59 -15.85
C GLY A 122 -14.78 -11.76 -14.33
N ILE A 123 -14.12 -10.91 -13.54
CA ILE A 123 -14.20 -10.92 -12.07
C ILE A 123 -15.19 -9.82 -11.61
N PRO A 124 -16.28 -10.18 -10.91
CA PRO A 124 -17.24 -9.19 -10.40
C PRO A 124 -16.67 -8.39 -9.23
N ASN A 125 -17.31 -7.27 -8.89
CA ASN A 125 -17.06 -6.58 -7.63
C ASN A 125 -17.61 -7.46 -6.47
N PHE A 126 -16.91 -7.54 -5.34
CA PHE A 126 -17.35 -8.31 -4.18
C PHE A 126 -16.93 -7.66 -2.87
N ASP A 127 -17.45 -8.14 -1.74
CA ASP A 127 -17.06 -7.75 -0.39
C ASP A 127 -16.79 -9.01 0.46
N LEU A 128 -15.69 -9.02 1.21
CA LEU A 128 -15.32 -10.13 2.08
C LEU A 128 -16.21 -10.23 3.34
N LYS A 129 -16.87 -9.15 3.77
CA LYS A 129 -17.71 -9.16 4.98
C LYS A 129 -18.95 -10.03 4.86
N ASN A 130 -19.44 -10.24 3.64
CA ASN A 130 -20.53 -11.19 3.35
C ASN A 130 -20.10 -12.67 3.49
N LEU A 131 -18.85 -12.92 3.88
CA LEU A 131 -18.25 -14.25 4.01
C LEU A 131 -17.74 -14.53 5.43
N GLU A 132 -17.55 -13.50 6.25
CA GLU A 132 -17.15 -13.63 7.66
C GLU A 132 -18.25 -14.24 8.55
N SER A 133 -19.52 -14.26 8.11
CA SER A 133 -20.58 -14.99 8.82
C SER A 133 -20.37 -16.51 8.84
N ASP A 134 -19.53 -17.04 7.95
CA ASP A 134 -19.21 -18.47 7.84
C ASP A 134 -17.76 -18.78 8.26
N MET A 135 -16.97 -17.79 8.67
CA MET A 135 -15.55 -17.95 9.04
C MET A 135 -15.28 -17.39 10.43
N ALA A 136 -15.53 -18.22 11.45
CA ALA A 136 -14.91 -18.02 12.76
C ALA A 136 -13.37 -18.04 12.63
N PRO A 137 -12.64 -17.27 13.46
CA PRO A 137 -11.18 -17.24 13.44
C PRO A 137 -10.61 -18.52 14.07
N THR A 138 -10.58 -19.62 13.32
CA THR A 138 -9.86 -20.85 13.68
C THR A 138 -9.08 -21.38 12.50
N ALA A 139 -8.00 -20.68 12.16
CA ALA A 139 -6.83 -21.29 11.55
C ALA A 139 -5.56 -20.88 12.30
N SER A 140 -5.62 -20.97 13.63
CA SER A 140 -4.45 -21.28 14.45
C SER A 140 -4.06 -22.73 14.15
N PHE A 141 -3.07 -22.94 13.27
CA PHE A 141 -2.40 -24.24 13.17
C PHE A 141 -1.52 -24.43 14.40
N THR A 142 -2.12 -24.86 15.50
CA THR A 142 -1.40 -25.46 16.62
C THR A 142 -0.95 -26.86 16.19
N HIS A 143 0.36 -27.08 16.14
CA HIS A 143 0.93 -28.42 16.17
C HIS A 143 0.55 -29.09 17.51
N SER A 144 -0.29 -30.12 17.48
CA SER A 144 -0.33 -31.11 18.56
C SER A 144 0.55 -32.29 18.14
N SER A 145 1.62 -32.49 18.92
CA SER A 145 2.35 -33.74 18.96
C SER A 145 1.58 -34.77 19.79
N SER A 146 1.55 -36.00 19.28
CA SER A 146 1.38 -37.30 19.97
C SER A 146 0.05 -37.67 20.66
N ALA A 147 -0.52 -38.77 20.13
CA ALA A 147 -0.98 -39.99 20.81
C ALA A 147 -2.40 -40.09 21.44
N SER A 148 -3.00 -41.25 21.10
CA SER A 148 -4.00 -42.10 21.81
C SER A 148 -5.50 -41.76 21.83
N GLN A 149 -6.26 -42.78 21.35
CA GLN A 149 -7.53 -43.34 21.88
C GLN A 149 -8.78 -42.44 21.92
N GLU A 150 -9.79 -42.66 21.06
CA GLU A 150 -10.90 -43.63 21.14
C GLU A 150 -12.20 -42.99 21.65
N THR A 151 -13.28 -43.13 20.87
CA THR A 151 -14.72 -43.07 21.25
C THR A 151 -15.22 -41.69 21.74
N SER A 152 -16.41 -41.16 21.42
CA SER A 152 -17.73 -41.72 21.15
C SER A 152 -18.69 -40.56 20.75
N ALA A 153 -19.86 -40.92 20.22
CA ALA A 153 -20.89 -40.05 19.63
C ALA A 153 -21.65 -39.13 20.61
N MET A 154 -22.16 -37.97 20.13
CA MET A 154 -23.61 -37.64 20.03
C MET A 154 -23.90 -36.12 19.92
N LYS A 155 -24.64 -35.80 18.85
CA LYS A 155 -25.76 -34.83 18.73
C LYS A 155 -25.61 -33.39 19.22
N ALA A 156 -25.70 -32.46 18.25
CA ALA A 156 -26.71 -31.40 18.26
C ALA A 156 -27.09 -30.98 16.82
N LYS A 157 -28.20 -31.54 16.32
CA LYS A 157 -29.16 -30.80 15.48
C LYS A 157 -29.67 -29.63 16.35
N GLU A 158 -30.00 -28.44 15.89
CA GLU A 158 -30.93 -28.10 14.83
C GLU A 158 -31.03 -26.56 14.79
N SER A 159 -30.68 -25.91 13.68
CA SER A 159 -31.20 -24.59 13.28
C SER A 159 -30.55 -24.17 11.94
N ALA A 160 -30.88 -24.90 10.88
CA ALA A 160 -30.57 -24.53 9.51
C ALA A 160 -31.87 -24.55 8.71
N SER A 161 -32.54 -23.40 8.64
CA SER A 161 -33.76 -23.25 7.87
C SER A 161 -33.89 -21.82 7.35
N ILE A 162 -33.67 -21.70 6.03
CA ILE A 162 -34.30 -20.74 5.12
C ILE A 162 -33.79 -19.28 5.20
N ALA A 163 -32.62 -19.03 4.58
CA ALA A 163 -32.36 -17.91 3.65
C ALA A 163 -30.88 -17.97 3.21
N GLY A 164 -30.60 -18.20 1.92
CA GLY A 164 -29.23 -18.15 1.40
C GLY A 164 -28.86 -19.14 0.28
N ARG A 165 -29.78 -19.99 -0.18
CA ARG A 165 -29.47 -21.02 -1.20
C ARG A 165 -29.52 -20.55 -2.67
N ILE A 166 -29.80 -19.27 -2.96
CA ILE A 166 -30.07 -18.84 -4.35
C ILE A 166 -28.92 -18.07 -5.05
N LYS A 167 -27.89 -17.57 -4.35
CA LYS A 167 -26.74 -16.88 -5.03
C LYS A 167 -25.44 -17.70 -5.17
N ARG A 168 -25.22 -18.73 -4.35
CA ARG A 168 -23.96 -19.54 -4.36
C ARG A 168 -23.79 -20.42 -5.61
N ARG A 169 -24.87 -20.83 -6.28
CA ARG A 169 -24.81 -21.66 -7.51
C ARG A 169 -24.37 -20.89 -8.76
N GLY A 170 -24.51 -19.56 -8.80
CA GLY A 170 -24.18 -18.74 -9.97
C GLY A 170 -22.66 -18.56 -10.16
N PHE A 171 -21.95 -18.28 -9.07
CA PHE A 171 -20.50 -18.06 -9.06
C PHE A 171 -19.72 -19.30 -9.57
N LEU A 172 -20.00 -20.48 -9.01
CA LEU A 172 -19.37 -21.73 -9.43
C LEU A 172 -19.82 -22.21 -10.83
N LYS A 173 -21.08 -21.98 -11.24
CA LYS A 173 -21.50 -22.25 -12.62
C LYS A 173 -20.78 -21.35 -13.62
N ASN A 174 -20.54 -20.09 -13.28
CA ASN A 174 -19.85 -19.15 -14.15
C ASN A 174 -18.36 -19.47 -14.24
N LEU A 175 -17.70 -19.84 -13.14
CA LEU A 175 -16.31 -20.31 -13.15
C LEU A 175 -16.12 -21.67 -13.85
N MET A 176 -17.05 -22.62 -13.68
CA MET A 176 -16.99 -23.93 -14.36
C MET A 176 -17.41 -23.91 -15.83
N LYS A 177 -18.23 -22.94 -16.27
CA LYS A 177 -18.50 -22.71 -17.70
C LYS A 177 -17.25 -22.24 -18.45
N VAL A 178 -16.32 -21.56 -17.77
CA VAL A 178 -15.05 -21.05 -18.34
C VAL A 178 -14.09 -22.18 -18.75
N PHE A 179 -14.25 -23.42 -18.25
CA PHE A 179 -13.20 -24.44 -18.37
C PHE A 179 -13.68 -25.88 -18.66
N ASN A 180 -14.86 -26.04 -19.26
CA ASN A 180 -15.42 -27.36 -19.58
C ASN A 180 -14.62 -28.10 -20.68
N PHE A 181 -13.54 -28.79 -20.31
CA PHE A 181 -12.82 -29.73 -21.18
C PHE A 181 -13.33 -31.17 -20.95
N SER A 182 -13.68 -31.87 -22.03
CA SER A 182 -14.03 -33.30 -21.99
C SER A 182 -12.76 -34.11 -22.23
N PRO A 183 -12.42 -35.11 -21.39
CA PRO A 183 -11.16 -35.83 -21.48
C PRO A 183 -11.31 -37.05 -22.40
N LYS A 184 -11.09 -36.90 -23.71
CA LYS A 184 -10.65 -38.01 -24.58
C LYS A 184 -9.71 -37.45 -25.65
N ASP A 185 -8.63 -38.20 -25.86
CA ASP A 185 -7.59 -38.08 -26.87
C ASP A 185 -6.38 -37.21 -26.50
N GLY A 186 -5.26 -37.91 -26.25
CA GLY A 186 -3.94 -37.32 -26.03
C GLY A 186 -3.45 -36.58 -27.27
N ILE A 187 -2.75 -35.46 -27.06
CA ILE A 187 -2.28 -34.62 -28.17
C ILE A 187 -0.77 -34.47 -28.13
N ILE A 188 -0.18 -35.00 -29.21
CA ILE A 188 1.18 -34.79 -29.70
C ILE A 188 1.38 -33.31 -30.05
N VAL A 189 2.55 -32.78 -29.72
CA VAL A 189 2.93 -31.37 -29.87
C VAL A 189 3.04 -30.98 -31.35
N SER A 190 2.19 -30.05 -31.81
CA SER A 190 2.41 -29.28 -33.04
C SER A 190 1.90 -27.84 -32.94
N SER A 191 2.50 -26.99 -33.78
CA SER A 191 2.79 -25.54 -33.73
C SER A 191 1.62 -24.52 -33.70
N THR A 192 0.55 -24.77 -32.95
CA THR A 192 -0.57 -23.81 -32.79
C THR A 192 -0.79 -23.42 -31.33
N ASP A 193 -1.10 -22.12 -31.10
CA ASP A 193 -1.18 -21.41 -29.81
C ASP A 193 -2.00 -22.20 -28.76
N PRO A 194 -1.43 -22.61 -27.60
CA PRO A 194 -2.10 -23.45 -26.60
C PRO A 194 -3.43 -22.89 -26.10
N LEU A 195 -3.58 -21.55 -26.03
CA LEU A 195 -4.83 -20.90 -25.62
C LEU A 195 -5.97 -21.18 -26.61
N GLU A 196 -5.67 -21.22 -27.91
CA GLU A 196 -6.68 -21.41 -28.96
C GLU A 196 -7.25 -22.84 -28.94
N LYS A 197 -6.41 -23.83 -28.57
CA LYS A 197 -6.82 -25.24 -28.39
C LYS A 197 -7.71 -25.44 -27.16
N VAL A 198 -7.50 -24.66 -26.09
CA VAL A 198 -8.33 -24.71 -24.88
C VAL A 198 -9.71 -24.06 -25.09
N LEU A 199 -9.78 -23.03 -25.93
CA LEU A 199 -10.95 -22.13 -26.02
C LEU A 199 -11.94 -22.48 -27.14
N LYS A 200 -11.49 -23.09 -28.25
CA LYS A 200 -12.38 -23.51 -29.37
C LYS A 200 -13.59 -24.38 -28.94
N PRO A 201 -13.45 -25.37 -28.04
CA PRO A 201 -14.57 -26.21 -27.61
C PRO A 201 -15.64 -25.45 -26.79
N ILE A 202 -15.24 -24.40 -26.07
CA ILE A 202 -16.10 -23.64 -25.14
C ILE A 202 -17.05 -22.74 -25.93
N VAL A 203 -16.52 -22.04 -26.93
CA VAL A 203 -17.29 -21.18 -27.86
C VAL A 203 -18.30 -22.00 -28.68
N GLN A 204 -17.98 -23.24 -29.05
CA GLN A 204 -18.89 -24.14 -29.76
C GLN A 204 -20.03 -24.67 -28.88
N LYS A 205 -19.82 -24.81 -27.57
CA LYS A 205 -20.82 -25.35 -26.63
C LYS A 205 -21.87 -24.31 -26.23
N GLU A 206 -21.52 -23.02 -26.15
CA GLU A 206 -22.49 -21.93 -25.89
C GLU A 206 -23.45 -21.68 -27.05
N ARG A 207 -23.07 -21.96 -28.30
CA ARG A 207 -23.95 -21.87 -29.48
C ARG A 207 -25.20 -22.75 -29.39
N ARG A 208 -25.21 -23.78 -28.54
CA ARG A 208 -26.30 -24.79 -28.49
C ARG A 208 -27.44 -24.46 -27.52
N ASN A 209 -27.32 -23.46 -26.62
CA ASN A 209 -28.24 -23.34 -25.47
C ASN A 209 -28.85 -21.95 -25.21
N VAL A 210 -28.77 -20.98 -26.13
CA VAL A 210 -29.25 -19.61 -25.87
C VAL A 210 -29.82 -18.98 -27.17
N SER A 211 -30.79 -18.06 -27.05
CA SER A 211 -31.41 -17.33 -28.17
C SER A 211 -30.40 -16.43 -28.92
N HIS A 212 -30.62 -16.18 -30.22
CA HIS A 212 -29.64 -15.56 -31.12
C HIS A 212 -29.09 -14.17 -30.68
N SER A 213 -29.86 -13.35 -29.95
CA SER A 213 -29.42 -12.03 -29.47
C SER A 213 -28.55 -12.10 -28.20
N GLU A 214 -28.88 -12.99 -27.26
CA GLU A 214 -28.12 -13.25 -26.03
C GLU A 214 -26.84 -14.06 -26.30
N VAL A 215 -26.82 -14.91 -27.32
CA VAL A 215 -25.60 -15.59 -27.80
C VAL A 215 -24.58 -14.57 -28.29
N SER A 216 -25.01 -13.51 -28.98
CA SER A 216 -24.11 -12.47 -29.50
C SER A 216 -23.43 -11.71 -28.37
N SER A 217 -24.19 -11.22 -27.39
CA SER A 217 -23.65 -10.44 -26.25
C SER A 217 -22.77 -11.27 -25.31
N SER A 218 -23.15 -12.52 -25.02
CA SER A 218 -22.35 -13.45 -24.20
C SER A 218 -21.04 -13.85 -24.90
N LEU A 219 -21.07 -14.15 -26.21
CA LEU A 219 -19.86 -14.44 -26.99
C LEU A 219 -18.93 -13.24 -27.10
N ILE A 220 -19.47 -12.02 -27.24
CA ILE A 220 -18.68 -10.77 -27.25
C ILE A 220 -18.02 -10.57 -25.88
N SER A 221 -18.74 -10.82 -24.79
CA SER A 221 -18.22 -10.76 -23.42
C SER A 221 -17.06 -11.75 -23.20
N TRP A 222 -17.21 -13.01 -23.62
CA TRP A 222 -16.15 -14.01 -23.49
C TRP A 222 -14.92 -13.72 -24.35
N LYS A 223 -15.11 -13.23 -25.58
CA LYS A 223 -14.00 -12.79 -26.42
C LYS A 223 -13.20 -11.68 -25.74
N LYS A 224 -13.87 -10.72 -25.08
CA LYS A 224 -13.21 -9.65 -24.31
C LYS A 224 -12.38 -10.21 -23.16
N VAL A 225 -12.95 -11.11 -22.36
CA VAL A 225 -12.25 -11.78 -21.24
C VAL A 225 -11.02 -12.55 -21.74
N ILE A 226 -11.19 -13.37 -22.77
CA ILE A 226 -10.11 -14.17 -23.36
C ILE A 226 -8.99 -13.27 -23.90
N SER A 227 -9.35 -12.25 -24.68
CA SER A 227 -8.38 -11.31 -25.25
C SER A 227 -7.60 -10.61 -24.13
N TYR A 228 -8.29 -10.16 -23.09
CA TYR A 228 -7.68 -9.51 -21.95
C TYR A 228 -6.60 -10.38 -21.30
N TYR A 229 -6.93 -11.63 -20.92
CA TYR A 229 -5.99 -12.54 -20.29
C TYR A 229 -4.87 -13.00 -21.24
N LYS A 230 -5.17 -13.18 -22.54
CA LYS A 230 -4.16 -13.47 -23.56
C LYS A 230 -3.13 -12.34 -23.63
N ASP A 231 -3.57 -11.10 -23.71
CA ASP A 231 -2.67 -9.96 -23.91
C ASP A 231 -1.77 -9.75 -22.69
N ILE A 232 -2.32 -9.79 -21.46
CA ILE A 232 -1.48 -9.68 -20.26
C ILE A 232 -0.55 -10.90 -20.11
N HIS A 233 -0.97 -12.09 -20.53
CA HIS A 233 -0.10 -13.27 -20.52
C HIS A 233 1.08 -13.12 -21.49
N VAL A 234 0.86 -12.54 -22.67
CA VAL A 234 1.93 -12.25 -23.64
C VAL A 234 2.97 -11.29 -23.05
N GLU A 235 2.54 -10.32 -22.24
CA GLU A 235 3.43 -9.40 -21.53
C GLU A 235 4.18 -10.10 -20.38
N VAL A 236 3.48 -10.85 -19.53
CA VAL A 236 4.07 -11.53 -18.35
C VAL A 236 5.04 -12.64 -18.76
N ARG A 237 4.73 -13.43 -19.81
CA ARG A 237 5.58 -14.54 -20.24
C ARG A 237 6.98 -14.09 -20.67
N ALA A 238 7.17 -12.82 -21.04
CA ALA A 238 8.48 -12.27 -21.38
C ALA A 238 9.44 -12.36 -20.19
N LYS A 239 8.98 -12.03 -18.97
CA LYS A 239 9.76 -12.20 -17.72
C LYS A 239 10.19 -13.65 -17.52
N LYS A 240 9.27 -14.60 -17.72
CA LYS A 240 9.56 -16.04 -17.61
C LYS A 240 10.57 -16.51 -18.66
N LYS A 241 10.46 -16.05 -19.91
CA LYS A 241 11.42 -16.35 -20.97
C LYS A 241 12.81 -15.82 -20.67
N SER A 242 12.91 -14.71 -19.94
CA SER A 242 14.17 -14.15 -19.45
C SER A 242 14.74 -14.85 -18.21
N GLY A 243 14.14 -15.96 -17.76
CA GLY A 243 14.64 -16.79 -16.66
C GLY A 243 14.14 -16.40 -15.26
N PHE A 244 13.28 -15.38 -15.14
CA PHE A 244 12.73 -14.94 -13.86
C PHE A 244 11.42 -15.67 -13.52
N PRO A 245 11.16 -15.95 -12.23
CA PRO A 245 9.88 -16.54 -11.81
C PRO A 245 8.73 -15.56 -12.05
N ILE A 246 7.55 -16.12 -12.30
CA ILE A 246 6.30 -15.35 -12.44
C ILE A 246 5.29 -15.82 -11.39
N SER A 247 4.45 -14.90 -10.94
CA SER A 247 3.34 -15.14 -10.01
C SER A 247 2.08 -14.40 -10.47
N LEU A 248 0.98 -14.56 -9.74
CA LEU A 248 -0.25 -13.81 -9.97
C LEU A 248 -0.04 -12.30 -9.82
N THR A 249 0.92 -11.89 -9.00
CA THR A 249 1.27 -10.48 -8.84
C THR A 249 1.79 -9.87 -10.14
N ASP A 250 2.45 -10.65 -11.01
CA ASP A 250 2.85 -10.16 -12.33
C ASP A 250 1.63 -9.80 -13.18
N TYR A 251 0.61 -10.68 -13.24
CA TYR A 251 -0.64 -10.42 -13.96
C TYR A 251 -1.39 -9.23 -13.38
N TRP A 252 -1.42 -9.14 -12.05
CA TRP A 252 -2.02 -8.01 -11.33
C TRP A 252 -1.33 -6.68 -11.62
N GLY A 253 0.00 -6.66 -11.61
CA GLY A 253 0.78 -5.47 -11.96
C GLY A 253 0.51 -5.00 -13.39
N ARG A 254 0.31 -5.93 -14.33
CA ARG A 254 -0.11 -5.62 -15.71
C ARG A 254 -1.54 -5.11 -15.79
N ALA A 255 -2.46 -5.71 -15.03
CA ALA A 255 -3.84 -5.24 -14.90
C ALA A 255 -3.89 -3.79 -14.39
N LEU A 256 -3.19 -3.50 -13.29
CA LEU A 256 -3.04 -2.15 -12.74
C LEU A 256 -2.47 -1.20 -13.80
N SER A 257 -1.36 -1.58 -14.44
CA SER A 257 -0.73 -0.73 -15.47
C SER A 257 -1.74 -0.30 -16.53
N ARG A 258 -2.60 -1.21 -17.01
CA ARG A 258 -3.60 -0.92 -18.04
C ARG A 258 -4.72 0.01 -17.59
N ARG A 259 -4.99 0.09 -16.29
CA ARG A 259 -6.13 0.84 -15.74
C ARG A 259 -5.73 2.18 -15.12
N ILE A 260 -4.64 2.22 -14.36
CA ILE A 260 -4.29 3.39 -13.53
C ILE A 260 -3.14 4.23 -14.08
N PHE A 261 -2.28 3.67 -14.94
CA PHE A 261 -1.13 4.40 -15.45
C PHE A 261 -1.41 5.05 -16.83
N PRO A 262 -0.78 6.19 -17.14
CA PRO A 262 -0.88 6.84 -18.45
C PRO A 262 -0.50 5.89 -19.59
N ARG A 263 -1.11 6.04 -20.78
CA ARG A 263 -0.89 5.15 -21.93
C ARG A 263 0.59 4.95 -22.26
N ALA A 264 1.39 6.02 -22.20
CA ALA A 264 2.83 5.98 -22.47
C ALA A 264 3.62 5.06 -21.52
N VAL A 265 3.17 4.91 -20.27
CA VAL A 265 3.84 4.08 -19.26
C VAL A 265 3.19 2.71 -19.07
N ARG A 266 2.17 2.38 -19.88
CA ARG A 266 1.56 1.04 -19.88
C ARG A 266 2.48 0.00 -20.52
N SER A 267 3.54 0.39 -21.22
CA SER A 267 4.48 -0.56 -21.82
C SER A 267 5.12 -1.46 -20.75
N PRO A 268 5.28 -2.77 -20.98
CA PRO A 268 5.97 -3.68 -20.05
C PRO A 268 7.41 -3.28 -19.73
N GLY A 269 8.05 -2.42 -20.54
CA GLY A 269 9.42 -1.99 -20.33
C GLY A 269 9.61 -0.80 -19.39
N VAL A 270 8.54 -0.16 -18.90
CA VAL A 270 8.68 1.03 -18.04
C VAL A 270 9.05 0.62 -16.62
N THR A 271 10.16 1.17 -16.14
CA THR A 271 10.75 0.86 -14.84
C THR A 271 10.57 2.01 -13.86
N LEU A 272 10.57 1.68 -12.57
CA LEU A 272 10.54 2.67 -11.50
C LEU A 272 11.80 3.54 -11.52
N SER A 273 12.98 2.99 -11.82
CA SER A 273 14.20 3.79 -11.99
C SER A 273 14.12 4.80 -13.14
N SER A 274 13.36 4.51 -14.20
CA SER A 274 13.26 5.40 -15.38
C SER A 274 12.53 6.72 -15.09
N VAL A 275 11.70 6.77 -14.04
CA VAL A 275 10.92 7.97 -13.68
C VAL A 275 11.79 9.12 -13.20
N THR A 276 13.03 8.85 -12.82
CA THR A 276 14.05 9.87 -12.49
C THR A 276 14.37 10.79 -13.66
N LYS A 277 14.02 10.37 -14.89
CA LYS A 277 14.19 11.15 -16.13
C LYS A 277 13.02 12.09 -16.42
N LEU A 278 11.89 11.94 -15.72
CA LEU A 278 10.72 12.81 -15.87
C LEU A 278 11.07 14.25 -15.48
N GLU A 279 10.47 15.22 -16.16
CA GLU A 279 10.81 16.64 -15.99
C GLU A 279 10.47 17.13 -14.58
N SER A 280 9.31 16.75 -14.05
CA SER A 280 8.91 17.08 -12.69
C SER A 280 9.85 16.49 -11.63
N PHE A 281 10.48 15.34 -11.92
CA PHE A 281 11.44 14.71 -11.01
C PHE A 281 12.80 15.41 -11.07
N ARG A 282 13.32 15.67 -12.28
CA ARG A 282 14.59 16.38 -12.50
C ARG A 282 14.58 17.80 -11.96
N ARG A 283 13.42 18.45 -11.99
CA ARG A 283 13.20 19.80 -11.43
C ARG A 283 12.71 19.81 -9.99
N PHE A 284 12.67 18.66 -9.33
CA PHE A 284 12.29 18.53 -7.92
C PHE A 284 10.91 19.12 -7.62
N LEU A 285 9.97 19.04 -8.57
CA LEU A 285 8.61 19.60 -8.48
C LEU A 285 7.63 18.67 -7.74
N GLN A 286 7.88 17.37 -7.78
CA GLN A 286 7.10 16.37 -7.04
C GLN A 286 7.74 16.02 -5.69
N PRO A 287 6.95 15.69 -4.64
CA PRO A 287 7.48 15.05 -3.43
C PRO A 287 8.15 13.72 -3.77
N PHE A 288 9.12 13.29 -2.96
CA PHE A 288 9.81 12.04 -3.19
C PHE A 288 8.86 10.84 -2.96
N PRO A 289 8.57 10.02 -3.98
CA PRO A 289 7.58 8.97 -3.90
C PRO A 289 8.17 7.69 -3.32
N ILE A 290 7.45 7.10 -2.38
CA ILE A 290 7.82 5.87 -1.69
C ILE A 290 6.60 4.95 -1.62
N ILE A 291 6.76 3.66 -1.89
CA ILE A 291 5.73 2.67 -1.58
C ILE A 291 6.29 1.58 -0.67
N CYS A 292 5.40 0.95 0.09
CA CYS A 292 5.77 -0.10 1.04
C CYS A 292 5.16 -1.45 0.68
N THR A 293 5.84 -2.50 1.07
CA THR A 293 5.39 -3.89 1.03
C THR A 293 5.93 -4.59 2.28
N ILE A 294 5.53 -5.82 2.54
CA ILE A 294 6.09 -6.62 3.63
C ILE A 294 6.60 -7.96 3.09
N GLU A 295 7.62 -8.49 3.76
CA GLU A 295 8.05 -9.87 3.54
C GLU A 295 7.01 -10.84 4.11
N ALA A 296 6.57 -11.79 3.29
CA ALA A 296 5.66 -12.86 3.68
C ALA A 296 6.26 -14.21 3.33
N VAL A 297 7.16 -14.67 4.20
CA VAL A 297 7.73 -16.02 4.09
C VAL A 297 6.61 -17.03 4.38
N PRO A 298 6.27 -17.91 3.43
CA PRO A 298 5.04 -18.68 3.54
C PRO A 298 4.97 -19.67 4.73
N GLU A 299 6.10 -20.07 5.29
CA GLU A 299 6.20 -20.95 6.45
C GLU A 299 5.85 -20.25 7.79
N TYR A 300 5.82 -18.92 7.82
CA TYR A 300 5.68 -18.16 9.05
C TYR A 300 4.46 -17.24 9.00
N SER A 301 3.70 -17.22 10.09
CA SER A 301 2.74 -16.15 10.33
C SER A 301 3.47 -14.89 10.78
N PHE A 302 2.91 -13.73 10.44
CA PHE A 302 3.43 -12.44 10.84
C PHE A 302 2.30 -11.55 11.36
N ASN A 303 2.69 -10.59 12.17
CA ASN A 303 1.84 -9.49 12.65
C ASN A 303 2.67 -8.20 12.64
N SER A 304 2.09 -7.08 13.08
CA SER A 304 2.76 -5.77 13.11
C SER A 304 4.12 -5.74 13.85
N GLU A 305 4.33 -6.64 14.82
CA GLU A 305 5.57 -6.71 15.60
C GLU A 305 6.62 -7.62 14.97
N THR A 306 6.19 -8.66 14.24
CA THR A 306 7.08 -9.67 13.67
C THR A 306 7.33 -9.51 12.17
N SER A 307 6.53 -8.71 11.47
CA SER A 307 6.65 -8.45 10.04
C SER A 307 7.91 -7.67 9.68
N HIS A 308 8.39 -7.89 8.45
CA HIS A 308 9.51 -7.15 7.87
C HIS A 308 8.99 -6.21 6.78
N THR A 309 9.16 -4.91 6.99
CA THR A 309 8.67 -3.88 6.08
C THR A 309 9.74 -3.53 5.07
N PHE A 310 9.36 -3.48 3.80
CA PHE A 310 10.24 -3.08 2.70
C PHE A 310 9.77 -1.76 2.11
N GLU A 311 10.75 -0.94 1.78
CA GLU A 311 10.59 0.30 1.08
C GLU A 311 11.03 0.14 -0.38
N ILE A 312 10.23 0.72 -1.28
CA ILE A 312 10.49 0.76 -2.71
C ILE A 312 10.38 2.21 -3.17
N ASN A 313 11.45 2.74 -3.78
CA ASN A 313 11.47 4.10 -4.31
C ASN A 313 12.27 4.16 -5.63
N PRO A 314 12.30 5.30 -6.36
CA PRO A 314 12.99 5.42 -7.66
C PRO A 314 14.48 5.12 -7.69
N PHE A 315 15.14 5.04 -6.53
CA PHE A 315 16.58 4.79 -6.44
C PHE A 315 16.91 3.44 -5.81
N GLU A 316 16.12 3.00 -4.84
CA GLU A 316 16.50 1.86 -4.01
C GLU A 316 15.32 0.99 -3.59
N PHE A 317 15.65 -0.27 -3.31
CA PHE A 317 14.78 -1.28 -2.71
C PHE A 317 15.47 -1.84 -1.48
N GLY A 318 14.77 -1.93 -0.36
CA GLY A 318 15.37 -2.44 0.88
C GLY A 318 14.49 -2.26 2.09
N SER A 319 15.07 -2.35 3.27
CA SER A 319 14.35 -2.21 4.53
C SER A 319 15.18 -1.46 5.55
N TRP A 320 14.51 -0.59 6.31
CA TRP A 320 15.07 0.09 7.48
C TRP A 320 15.02 -0.77 8.75
N ASP A 321 14.28 -1.89 8.72
CA ASP A 321 14.19 -2.77 9.88
C ASP A 321 15.57 -3.34 10.22
N GLN A 322 15.87 -3.48 11.51
CA GLN A 322 17.15 -4.05 11.96
C GLN A 322 17.45 -5.44 11.38
N TYR A 323 16.40 -6.17 11.01
CA TYR A 323 16.49 -7.45 10.30
C TYR A 323 17.36 -7.39 9.03
N LEU A 324 17.29 -6.29 8.29
CA LEU A 324 18.04 -6.08 7.05
C LEU A 324 18.88 -4.81 7.13
N ASN A 325 18.26 -3.64 7.40
CA ASN A 325 18.90 -2.33 7.45
C ASN A 325 19.89 -2.11 6.29
N SER A 326 19.45 -2.48 5.09
CA SER A 326 20.25 -2.48 3.86
C SER A 326 19.35 -2.25 2.66
N PHE A 327 19.94 -1.68 1.61
CA PHE A 327 19.29 -1.24 0.39
C PHE A 327 20.15 -1.58 -0.83
N VAL A 328 19.50 -1.85 -1.95
CA VAL A 328 20.12 -2.08 -3.25
C VAL A 328 19.62 -1.07 -4.27
N ASP A 329 20.46 -0.69 -5.22
CA ASP A 329 20.06 0.13 -6.38
C ASP A 329 18.97 -0.62 -7.17
N ILE A 330 17.79 0.01 -7.22
CA ILE A 330 16.60 -0.62 -7.79
C ILE A 330 16.74 -0.86 -9.30
N LYS A 331 17.56 -0.07 -10.00
CA LYS A 331 17.81 -0.25 -11.44
C LYS A 331 18.38 -1.62 -11.77
N TYR A 332 19.15 -2.19 -10.83
CA TYR A 332 19.82 -3.47 -10.98
C TYR A 332 19.13 -4.60 -10.22
N LEU A 333 17.91 -4.38 -9.75
CA LEU A 333 17.08 -5.41 -9.14
C LEU A 333 16.97 -6.60 -10.12
N GLY A 334 17.31 -7.80 -9.64
CA GLY A 334 17.42 -9.01 -10.47
C GLY A 334 18.84 -9.37 -10.91
N THR A 335 19.85 -8.54 -10.60
CA THR A 335 21.26 -8.93 -10.73
C THR A 335 21.65 -9.87 -9.59
N LYS A 336 22.40 -10.93 -9.88
CA LYS A 336 22.87 -11.85 -8.85
C LYS A 336 24.01 -11.20 -8.06
N LEU A 337 23.72 -10.89 -6.80
CA LEU A 337 24.70 -10.36 -5.84
C LEU A 337 25.06 -11.45 -4.82
N LEU A 338 26.33 -11.48 -4.39
CA LEU A 338 26.81 -12.24 -3.26
C LEU A 338 27.57 -11.30 -2.33
N ASN A 339 27.11 -11.19 -1.09
CA ASN A 339 27.67 -10.28 -0.08
C ASN A 339 27.78 -8.82 -0.62
N GLY A 340 26.72 -8.35 -1.27
CA GLY A 340 26.62 -7.00 -1.84
C GLY A 340 27.39 -6.76 -3.14
N ALA A 341 28.13 -7.74 -3.66
CA ALA A 341 28.91 -7.62 -4.90
C ALA A 341 28.33 -8.48 -6.04
N PRO A 342 28.36 -8.01 -7.30
CA PRO A 342 27.90 -8.80 -8.43
C PRO A 342 28.78 -10.03 -8.65
N THR A 343 28.17 -11.18 -8.97
CA THR A 343 28.91 -12.43 -9.22
C THR A 343 29.61 -12.47 -10.57
N SER A 344 29.22 -11.59 -11.49
CA SER A 344 29.84 -11.40 -12.79
C SER A 344 29.98 -9.90 -13.01
N LEU A 345 31.19 -9.44 -13.33
CA LEU A 345 31.47 -8.01 -13.53
C LEU A 345 30.97 -7.49 -14.89
N ASP A 346 30.70 -8.39 -15.84
CA ASP A 346 30.36 -8.03 -17.22
C ASP A 346 28.83 -7.98 -17.48
N VAL A 347 28.01 -8.48 -16.55
CA VAL A 347 26.56 -8.63 -16.76
C VAL A 347 25.75 -8.09 -15.58
N CYS A 348 25.01 -7.01 -15.82
CA CYS A 348 23.99 -6.48 -14.91
C CYS A 348 22.60 -6.67 -15.52
N MET A 349 21.64 -7.10 -14.72
CA MET A 349 20.24 -7.20 -15.12
C MET A 349 19.52 -5.88 -14.82
N SER A 350 18.54 -5.53 -15.64
CA SER A 350 17.65 -4.39 -15.40
C SER A 350 16.24 -4.72 -15.84
N GLY A 351 15.25 -3.95 -15.35
CA GLY A 351 13.85 -4.10 -15.74
C GLY A 351 13.00 -4.97 -14.81
N LEU A 352 13.58 -5.64 -13.80
CA LEU A 352 12.80 -6.29 -12.74
C LEU A 352 12.11 -5.25 -11.86
N ASP A 353 12.62 -4.02 -11.84
CA ASP A 353 12.00 -2.84 -11.25
C ASP A 353 10.84 -2.28 -12.09
N ASN A 354 10.12 -3.14 -12.83
CA ASN A 354 8.94 -2.77 -13.58
C ASN A 354 7.92 -2.07 -12.65
N LEU A 355 7.47 -0.88 -13.07
CA LEU A 355 6.60 -0.03 -12.27
C LEU A 355 5.30 -0.74 -11.87
N GLY A 356 4.68 -1.46 -12.80
CA GLY A 356 3.45 -2.22 -12.57
C GLY A 356 3.65 -3.38 -11.61
N PHE A 357 4.74 -4.14 -11.76
CA PHE A 357 5.06 -5.26 -10.88
C PHE A 357 5.30 -4.82 -9.43
N LEU A 358 6.10 -3.77 -9.21
CA LEU A 358 6.40 -3.27 -7.86
C LEU A 358 5.15 -2.65 -7.19
N THR A 359 4.33 -1.93 -7.95
CA THR A 359 3.02 -1.44 -7.47
C THR A 359 2.09 -2.61 -7.14
N GLY A 360 2.12 -3.66 -7.97
CA GLY A 360 1.40 -4.91 -7.72
C GLY A 360 1.89 -5.62 -6.46
N ALA A 361 3.20 -5.66 -6.20
CA ALA A 361 3.78 -6.25 -4.99
C ALA A 361 3.29 -5.56 -3.72
N SER A 362 3.22 -4.22 -3.72
CA SER A 362 2.66 -3.42 -2.62
C SER A 362 1.17 -3.68 -2.35
N SER A 363 0.44 -4.26 -3.32
CA SER A 363 -1.02 -4.47 -3.29
C SER A 363 -1.44 -5.92 -3.54
N SER A 364 -0.53 -6.87 -3.31
CA SER A 364 -0.73 -8.27 -3.65
C SER A 364 -1.55 -8.99 -2.56
N LEU A 365 -2.88 -8.88 -2.61
CA LEU A 365 -3.79 -9.58 -1.67
C LEU A 365 -4.10 -11.04 -2.10
N PHE A 366 -3.40 -11.59 -3.09
CA PHE A 366 -3.69 -12.92 -3.64
C PHE A 366 -3.50 -14.05 -2.64
N ASN A 367 -2.60 -13.91 -1.67
CA ASN A 367 -2.48 -14.85 -0.55
C ASN A 367 -3.81 -15.00 0.23
N TYR A 368 -4.67 -13.97 0.26
CA TYR A 368 -6.01 -14.06 0.87
C TYR A 368 -7.09 -14.46 -0.15
N ILE A 369 -7.06 -13.87 -1.35
CA ILE A 369 -8.07 -14.11 -2.40
C ILE A 369 -7.98 -15.55 -2.93
N PHE A 370 -6.79 -16.06 -3.21
CA PHE A 370 -6.62 -17.42 -3.72
C PHE A 370 -6.85 -18.47 -2.66
N VAL A 371 -6.48 -18.25 -1.40
CA VAL A 371 -6.86 -19.17 -0.31
C VAL A 371 -8.39 -19.25 -0.21
N TYR A 372 -9.09 -18.11 -0.25
CA TYR A 372 -10.55 -18.08 -0.26
C TYR A 372 -11.13 -18.79 -1.49
N LEU A 373 -10.65 -18.49 -2.70
CA LEU A 373 -11.11 -19.15 -3.93
C LEU A 373 -10.81 -20.65 -3.89
N TYR A 374 -9.60 -21.05 -3.51
CA TYR A 374 -9.15 -22.43 -3.45
C TYR A 374 -9.92 -23.22 -2.37
N GLN A 375 -10.15 -22.66 -1.18
CA GLN A 375 -10.94 -23.30 -0.12
C GLN A 375 -12.42 -23.45 -0.55
N ASN A 376 -13.04 -22.40 -1.08
CA ASN A 376 -14.45 -22.45 -1.49
C ASN A 376 -14.69 -23.24 -2.80
N LEU A 377 -13.70 -23.34 -3.69
CA LEU A 377 -13.77 -24.17 -4.90
C LEU A 377 -13.46 -25.64 -4.65
N LEU A 378 -12.72 -25.96 -3.57
CA LEU A 378 -12.27 -27.34 -3.31
C LEU A 378 -13.14 -28.14 -2.34
N GLU A 379 -14.12 -27.53 -1.69
CA GLU A 379 -15.22 -28.29 -1.09
C GLU A 379 -16.16 -28.91 -2.15
N THR A 380 -15.99 -28.56 -3.43
CA THR A 380 -16.83 -29.05 -4.52
C THR A 380 -16.03 -29.80 -5.61
N LYS A 381 -15.85 -31.12 -5.38
CA LYS A 381 -15.44 -32.17 -6.33
C LYS A 381 -13.98 -32.16 -6.84
N GLN A 382 -13.38 -33.36 -6.91
CA GLN A 382 -12.02 -33.63 -7.42
C GLN A 382 -11.72 -33.02 -8.80
N ASN A 383 -12.71 -32.94 -9.69
CA ASN A 383 -12.56 -32.40 -11.06
C ASN A 383 -12.29 -30.89 -11.10
N THR A 384 -12.69 -30.13 -10.08
CA THR A 384 -12.47 -28.68 -10.02
C THR A 384 -11.00 -28.36 -9.69
N LYS A 385 -10.36 -29.23 -8.88
CA LYS A 385 -8.94 -29.13 -8.52
C LYS A 385 -8.03 -29.29 -9.74
N SER A 386 -8.22 -30.34 -10.54
CA SER A 386 -7.41 -30.60 -11.74
C SER A 386 -7.59 -29.50 -12.79
N THR A 387 -8.81 -28.97 -12.91
CA THR A 387 -9.11 -27.85 -13.82
C THR A 387 -8.37 -26.58 -13.42
N LEU A 388 -8.47 -26.15 -12.14
CA LEU A 388 -7.72 -25.00 -11.62
C LEU A 388 -6.21 -25.17 -11.79
N GLN A 389 -5.71 -26.39 -11.56
CA GLN A 389 -4.30 -26.68 -11.73
C GLN A 389 -3.85 -26.54 -13.20
N ASN A 390 -4.63 -27.05 -14.15
CA ASN A 390 -4.34 -26.96 -15.58
C ASN A 390 -4.36 -25.51 -16.07
N ILE A 391 -5.25 -24.67 -15.53
CA ILE A 391 -5.33 -23.24 -15.86
C ILE A 391 -4.09 -22.52 -15.40
N LEU A 392 -3.73 -22.68 -14.12
CA LEU A 392 -2.52 -22.07 -13.57
C LEU A 392 -1.29 -22.51 -14.38
N GLN A 393 -1.18 -23.80 -14.70
CA GLN A 393 -0.11 -24.32 -15.55
C GLN A 393 -0.10 -23.72 -16.96
N THR A 394 -1.26 -23.47 -17.57
CA THR A 394 -1.38 -22.78 -18.86
C THR A 394 -0.83 -21.36 -18.80
N PHE A 395 -1.06 -20.66 -17.69
CA PHE A 395 -0.47 -19.34 -17.42
C PHE A 395 0.99 -19.41 -16.95
N GLY A 396 1.60 -20.60 -16.98
CA GLY A 396 2.98 -20.81 -16.55
C GLY A 396 3.17 -20.75 -15.03
N LEU A 397 2.10 -20.72 -14.26
CA LEU A 397 2.07 -20.79 -12.81
C LEU A 397 2.02 -22.26 -12.38
N ARG A 398 2.75 -22.62 -11.33
CA ARG A 398 2.71 -23.99 -10.82
C ARG A 398 1.87 -24.00 -9.54
N PRO A 399 0.79 -24.79 -9.48
CA PRO A 399 -0.12 -24.83 -8.33
C PRO A 399 0.36 -25.86 -7.31
N ASN A 400 1.40 -25.53 -6.55
CA ASN A 400 1.79 -26.36 -5.42
C ASN A 400 1.91 -25.52 -4.14
N PRO A 401 0.77 -25.30 -3.44
CA PRO A 401 0.75 -24.57 -2.17
C PRO A 401 1.51 -25.29 -1.05
N LYS A 402 2.05 -26.51 -1.28
CA LYS A 402 2.84 -27.27 -0.31
C LYS A 402 4.33 -27.31 -0.64
N SER A 403 4.79 -26.80 -1.79
CA SER A 403 6.23 -26.77 -2.11
C SER A 403 6.85 -25.45 -1.70
N TRP A 404 7.08 -25.32 -0.40
CA TRP A 404 7.75 -24.19 0.25
C TRP A 404 9.23 -24.09 -0.14
N GLN A 405 9.84 -25.25 -0.46
CA GLN A 405 11.24 -25.38 -0.91
C GLN A 405 11.43 -25.04 -2.41
N HIS A 406 10.35 -24.74 -3.14
CA HIS A 406 10.39 -24.44 -4.58
C HIS A 406 9.53 -23.20 -4.90
N PRO A 407 10.02 -21.98 -4.65
CA PRO A 407 9.30 -20.71 -4.79
C PRO A 407 8.59 -20.49 -6.14
N GLN A 408 9.15 -21.00 -7.24
CA GLN A 408 8.53 -21.00 -8.57
C GLN A 408 7.18 -21.76 -8.65
N ASN A 409 6.82 -22.45 -7.57
CA ASN A 409 5.60 -23.21 -7.44
C ASN A 409 4.58 -22.57 -6.47
N HIS A 410 4.84 -21.38 -5.94
CA HIS A 410 3.86 -20.62 -5.16
C HIS A 410 3.30 -19.45 -5.99
N PRO A 411 2.04 -19.50 -6.45
CA PRO A 411 1.52 -18.49 -7.37
C PRO A 411 1.16 -17.15 -6.70
N ASP A 412 1.08 -17.08 -5.37
CA ASP A 412 0.36 -15.99 -4.69
C ASP A 412 1.22 -14.81 -4.19
N TYR A 413 2.55 -14.89 -4.28
CA TYR A 413 3.48 -13.86 -3.77
C TYR A 413 4.23 -13.16 -4.90
N ALA A 414 4.59 -11.89 -4.71
CA ALA A 414 5.57 -11.24 -5.56
C ALA A 414 6.97 -11.76 -5.21
N LEU A 415 7.70 -12.24 -6.22
CA LEU A 415 9.03 -12.82 -6.02
C LEU A 415 10.10 -11.85 -6.54
N ILE A 416 11.01 -11.45 -5.67
CA ILE A 416 12.30 -10.87 -6.06
C ILE A 416 13.31 -12.00 -6.14
N SER A 417 13.85 -12.21 -7.33
CA SER A 417 14.83 -13.25 -7.61
C SER A 417 15.82 -12.77 -8.67
N PRO A 418 17.12 -13.02 -8.49
CA PRO A 418 17.77 -13.46 -7.25
C PRO A 418 17.59 -12.44 -6.10
N ASN A 419 17.68 -12.91 -4.87
CA ASN A 419 17.72 -12.07 -3.69
C ASN A 419 18.99 -11.18 -3.71
N PRO A 420 18.87 -9.85 -3.73
CA PRO A 420 20.03 -8.95 -3.76
C PRO A 420 20.85 -8.95 -2.46
N PHE A 421 20.29 -9.43 -1.35
CA PHE A 421 20.93 -9.45 -0.02
C PHE A 421 21.54 -10.81 0.33
N LEU A 422 21.69 -11.70 -0.66
CA LEU A 422 22.22 -13.05 -0.47
C LEU A 422 23.67 -12.97 0.07
N ARG A 423 23.91 -13.67 1.19
CA ARG A 423 25.16 -13.74 1.96
C ARG A 423 25.69 -12.40 2.48
N GLU A 424 24.86 -11.36 2.52
CA GLU A 424 25.25 -10.11 3.16
C GLU A 424 25.45 -10.31 4.68
N LYS A 425 26.49 -9.67 5.23
CA LYS A 425 26.79 -9.70 6.66
C LYS A 425 25.87 -8.74 7.42
N LEU A 426 24.68 -9.23 7.76
CA LEU A 426 23.65 -8.46 8.46
C LEU A 426 23.79 -8.53 9.99
N ARG A 427 23.32 -7.49 10.69
CA ARG A 427 23.24 -7.45 12.16
C ARG A 427 21.93 -8.05 12.65
N GLY A 428 21.87 -9.36 12.85
CA GLY A 428 20.67 -10.03 13.38
C GLY A 428 20.39 -11.38 12.72
N THR A 429 19.14 -11.83 12.74
CA THR A 429 18.72 -13.09 12.12
C THR A 429 19.04 -13.07 10.62
N GLN A 430 19.97 -13.94 10.21
CA GLN A 430 20.54 -14.07 8.86
C GLN A 430 19.59 -14.76 7.86
N GLU A 431 18.29 -14.80 8.12
CA GLU A 431 17.38 -15.64 7.35
C GLU A 431 17.19 -15.13 5.92
N ILE A 432 17.00 -13.82 5.72
CA ILE A 432 16.96 -13.23 4.38
C ILE A 432 18.28 -13.44 3.63
N SER A 433 19.44 -13.29 4.29
CA SER A 433 20.74 -13.45 3.62
C SER A 433 21.11 -14.90 3.31
N LYS A 434 20.31 -15.88 3.74
CA LYS A 434 20.47 -17.30 3.38
C LYS A 434 19.57 -17.76 2.25
N ARG A 435 18.51 -17.01 1.91
CA ARG A 435 17.52 -17.39 0.90
C ARG A 435 17.84 -16.80 -0.46
N ASP A 436 17.59 -17.58 -1.51
CA ASP A 436 17.79 -17.15 -2.90
C ASP A 436 16.68 -16.19 -3.42
N PHE A 437 15.60 -16.01 -2.66
CA PHE A 437 14.40 -15.26 -3.04
C PHE A 437 13.87 -14.43 -1.88
N ILE A 438 13.14 -13.36 -2.21
CA ILE A 438 12.31 -12.60 -1.26
C ILE A 438 10.86 -12.74 -1.68
N TYR A 439 10.00 -13.08 -0.71
CA TYR A 439 8.54 -13.17 -0.88
C TYR A 439 7.90 -11.87 -0.41
N LEU A 440 7.25 -11.16 -1.31
CA LEU A 440 6.56 -9.90 -1.03
C LEU A 440 5.05 -10.08 -1.13
N THR A 441 4.32 -9.38 -0.26
CA THR A 441 2.86 -9.31 -0.27
C THR A 441 2.36 -7.89 -0.01
N ASP A 442 1.04 -7.70 -0.03
CA ASP A 442 0.42 -6.42 0.32
C ASP A 442 0.97 -5.88 1.65
N GLY A 443 1.47 -4.63 1.61
CA GLY A 443 2.13 -4.04 2.75
C GLY A 443 1.21 -3.76 3.95
N GLY A 444 -0.11 -3.71 3.75
CA GLY A 444 -1.10 -3.58 4.84
C GLY A 444 -1.44 -4.91 5.53
N GLY A 445 -0.88 -6.03 5.08
CA GLY A 445 -1.23 -7.38 5.55
C GLY A 445 -0.90 -7.66 7.02
N ASP A 446 -0.06 -6.84 7.66
CA ASP A 446 0.28 -6.94 9.08
C ASP A 446 -0.55 -6.01 9.98
N GLY A 447 -1.52 -5.31 9.39
CA GLY A 447 -2.40 -4.35 10.05
C GLY A 447 -1.85 -2.92 10.10
N GLN A 448 -0.62 -2.66 9.65
CA GLN A 448 -0.04 -1.31 9.52
C GLN A 448 -0.39 -0.69 8.17
N ASN A 449 -1.68 -0.48 7.95
CA ASN A 449 -2.21 -0.11 6.64
C ASN A 449 -1.86 1.33 6.20
N ILE A 450 -1.23 2.16 7.05
CA ILE A 450 -0.62 3.45 6.69
C ILE A 450 0.90 3.32 6.74
N PRO A 451 1.64 3.68 5.67
CA PRO A 451 3.09 3.51 5.60
C PRO A 451 3.84 4.61 6.36
N PHE A 452 3.75 4.61 7.70
CA PHE A 452 4.49 5.52 8.57
C PHE A 452 5.97 5.20 8.66
N HIS A 453 6.32 3.91 8.62
CA HIS A 453 7.68 3.43 8.82
C HIS A 453 8.77 4.18 8.01
N PRO A 454 8.62 4.39 6.69
CA PRO A 454 9.56 5.21 5.93
C PRO A 454 9.66 6.65 6.45
N LEU A 455 8.60 7.25 6.96
CA LEU A 455 8.57 8.67 7.36
C LEU A 455 9.15 8.93 8.76
N LEU A 456 9.29 7.88 9.57
CA LEU A 456 9.79 7.97 10.95
C LEU A 456 11.31 7.81 11.04
N GLN A 457 12.01 7.67 9.91
CA GLN A 457 13.46 7.50 9.87
C GLN A 457 14.19 8.79 10.26
N TYR A 458 15.15 8.67 11.19
CA TYR A 458 15.98 9.79 11.65
C TYR A 458 16.61 10.58 10.50
N SER A 459 17.11 9.87 9.48
CA SER A 459 17.77 10.46 8.31
C SER A 459 16.86 11.37 7.47
N ARG A 460 15.54 11.21 7.54
CA ARG A 460 14.57 11.99 6.76
C ARG A 460 14.12 13.28 7.44
N LYS A 461 14.33 13.38 8.76
CA LYS A 461 14.00 14.57 9.58
C LYS A 461 12.60 15.11 9.25
N VAL A 462 11.60 14.23 9.18
CA VAL A 462 10.21 14.63 8.91
C VAL A 462 9.67 15.31 10.16
N ASP A 463 9.05 16.48 10.01
CA ASP A 463 8.45 17.23 11.10
C ASP A 463 6.94 16.99 11.19
N ILE A 464 6.29 16.80 10.04
CA ILE A 464 4.83 16.72 9.91
C ILE A 464 4.46 15.59 8.96
N ILE A 465 3.49 14.76 9.36
CA ILE A 465 2.91 13.73 8.50
C ILE A 465 1.41 13.98 8.38
N PHE A 466 0.94 14.29 7.18
CA PHE A 466 -0.49 14.21 6.84
C PHE A 466 -0.81 12.75 6.51
N ALA A 467 -1.52 12.07 7.40
CA ALA A 467 -1.85 10.65 7.27
C ALA A 467 -3.33 10.48 6.94
N PHE A 468 -3.60 9.90 5.77
CA PHE A 468 -4.96 9.63 5.30
C PHE A 468 -5.23 8.12 5.38
N ASP A 469 -6.22 7.78 6.20
CA ASP A 469 -6.62 6.41 6.46
C ASP A 469 -7.91 6.08 5.70
N MET A 470 -7.79 5.27 4.67
CA MET A 470 -8.88 4.71 3.87
C MET A 470 -9.06 3.21 4.12
N SER A 471 -8.60 2.72 5.28
CA SER A 471 -8.75 1.32 5.70
C SER A 471 -10.20 0.87 5.71
N GLY A 472 -10.41 -0.40 5.37
CA GLY A 472 -11.73 -1.01 5.22
C GLY A 472 -12.20 -1.74 6.48
N ASP A 473 -11.99 -1.17 7.67
CA ASP A 473 -12.12 -1.90 8.96
C ASP A 473 -13.60 -2.21 9.27
N ILE A 474 -14.32 -1.31 9.96
CA ILE A 474 -15.72 -1.51 10.33
C ILE A 474 -16.59 -0.87 9.26
N LEU A 475 -17.47 -1.66 8.63
CA LEU A 475 -18.35 -1.17 7.55
C LEU A 475 -17.63 -0.41 6.41
N ASN A 476 -16.36 -0.76 6.17
CA ASN A 476 -15.44 -0.18 5.19
C ASN A 476 -14.98 1.25 5.53
N PHE A 477 -15.03 1.61 6.82
CA PHE A 477 -14.41 2.79 7.40
C PHE A 477 -13.27 2.41 8.35
N PRO A 478 -12.27 3.29 8.53
CA PRO A 478 -11.22 3.10 9.52
C PRO A 478 -11.79 3.10 10.94
N ASN A 479 -11.14 2.34 11.84
CA ASN A 479 -11.51 2.31 13.26
C ASN A 479 -10.32 2.58 14.21
N GLY A 480 -9.18 3.05 13.66
CA GLY A 480 -7.93 3.27 14.40
C GLY A 480 -6.97 2.08 14.42
N THR A 481 -7.33 0.92 13.84
CA THR A 481 -6.48 -0.29 13.83
C THR A 481 -5.08 0.00 13.29
N SER A 482 -4.94 0.73 12.18
CA SER A 482 -3.62 1.03 11.61
C SER A 482 -2.72 1.78 12.59
N LEU A 483 -3.26 2.75 13.33
CA LEU A 483 -2.51 3.52 14.34
C LEU A 483 -2.06 2.62 15.49
N VAL A 484 -2.97 1.79 16.00
CA VAL A 484 -2.69 0.86 17.10
C VAL A 484 -1.62 -0.15 16.71
N ARG A 485 -1.71 -0.75 15.52
CA ARG A 485 -0.74 -1.72 14.99
C ARG A 485 0.64 -1.11 14.79
N THR A 486 0.71 0.11 14.23
CA THR A 486 1.97 0.84 14.14
C THR A 486 2.52 1.16 15.54
N SER A 487 1.69 1.62 16.48
CA SER A 487 2.15 1.87 17.85
C SER A 487 2.67 0.61 18.54
N GLN A 488 2.06 -0.56 18.31
CA GLN A 488 2.52 -1.84 18.83
C GLN A 488 3.92 -2.18 18.32
N ARG A 489 4.16 -2.04 17.00
CA ARG A 489 5.49 -2.24 16.41
C ARG A 489 6.56 -1.41 17.11
N TYR A 490 6.29 -0.12 17.31
CA TYR A 490 7.25 0.82 17.90
C TYR A 490 7.39 0.70 19.43
N ARG A 491 6.52 -0.07 20.09
CA ARG A 491 6.65 -0.41 21.52
C ARG A 491 7.27 -1.78 21.76
N SER A 492 7.09 -2.71 20.83
CA SER A 492 7.48 -4.13 20.96
C SER A 492 8.93 -4.34 21.41
N ILE A 493 9.14 -5.24 22.36
CA ILE A 493 10.48 -5.62 22.86
C ILE A 493 11.21 -6.61 21.92
N TRP A 494 10.51 -7.16 20.92
CA TRP A 494 11.04 -8.17 19.98
C TRP A 494 12.01 -7.60 18.93
N ASN A 495 12.45 -6.34 19.08
CA ASN A 495 13.61 -5.70 18.42
C ASN A 495 13.67 -5.80 16.89
N LYS A 496 12.59 -5.43 16.19
CA LYS A 496 12.61 -5.22 14.72
C LYS A 496 12.43 -3.75 14.29
N THR A 497 12.03 -2.87 15.20
CA THR A 497 12.00 -1.41 14.96
C THR A 497 13.40 -0.87 14.60
N PRO A 498 13.53 0.06 13.66
CA PRO A 498 14.80 0.71 13.31
C PRO A 498 15.43 1.33 14.55
N TYR A 499 16.69 1.00 14.75
CA TYR A 499 17.58 1.78 15.56
C TYR A 499 18.43 2.63 14.62
N PHE A 500 18.72 3.84 15.04
CA PHE A 500 19.63 4.72 14.32
C PHE A 500 20.78 5.09 15.24
N ASP A 501 21.96 5.18 14.65
CA ASP A 501 23.17 5.58 15.35
C ASP A 501 23.39 7.08 15.13
N THR A 502 23.75 7.80 16.20
CA THR A 502 24.21 9.18 16.12
C THR A 502 25.60 9.28 16.74
N MET A 503 26.38 10.25 16.27
CA MET A 503 27.71 10.54 16.79
C MET A 503 27.60 11.77 17.69
N LYS A 504 27.84 11.60 18.99
CA LYS A 504 27.96 12.72 19.93
C LYS A 504 29.43 13.10 20.00
N TYR A 505 29.77 14.28 19.49
CA TYR A 505 31.11 14.85 19.64
C TYR A 505 31.15 15.67 20.93
N SER A 506 31.85 15.18 21.96
CA SER A 506 32.32 16.04 23.05
C SER A 506 33.77 16.44 22.77
N LYS A 507 34.21 17.59 23.31
CA LYS A 507 35.50 18.26 23.04
C LYS A 507 36.77 17.38 23.19
N SER A 508 36.66 16.13 23.60
CA SER A 508 37.77 15.17 23.66
C SER A 508 37.41 13.70 23.38
N ASN A 509 36.15 13.35 23.07
CA ASN A 509 35.76 11.95 22.77
C ASN A 509 34.47 11.91 21.93
N ALA A 510 34.47 11.07 20.88
CA ALA A 510 33.28 10.74 20.11
C ALA A 510 32.59 9.51 20.72
N THR A 511 31.38 9.67 21.25
CA THR A 511 30.56 8.54 21.72
C THR A 511 29.43 8.26 20.73
N ARG A 512 29.31 6.99 20.32
CA ARG A 512 28.22 6.53 19.44
C ARG A 512 26.99 6.26 20.30
N GLY A 513 25.94 7.06 20.12
CA GLY A 513 24.64 6.84 20.76
C GLY A 513 23.72 6.08 19.81
N ARG A 514 23.15 4.96 20.26
CA ARG A 514 22.17 4.19 19.49
C ARG A 514 20.78 4.44 20.03
N TYR A 515 19.88 4.93 19.19
CA TYR A 515 18.54 5.37 19.56
C TYR A 515 17.49 4.52 18.85
N ARG A 516 16.41 4.20 19.56
CA ARG A 516 15.27 3.48 19.00
C ARG A 516 14.32 4.47 18.31
N GLY A 517 13.76 4.10 17.16
CA GLY A 517 12.64 4.84 16.57
C GLY A 517 11.42 4.86 17.49
N VAL A 518 10.62 5.93 17.41
CA VAL A 518 9.44 6.13 18.25
C VAL A 518 8.18 6.41 17.42
N PHE A 519 7.02 6.15 18.02
CA PHE A 519 5.70 6.50 17.50
C PHE A 519 4.89 7.12 18.64
N PRO A 520 4.04 8.13 18.38
CA PRO A 520 3.27 8.75 19.46
C PRO A 520 2.28 7.75 20.07
N LYS A 521 1.85 8.05 21.29
CA LYS A 521 0.72 7.39 21.93
C LYS A 521 -0.54 7.61 21.09
N VAL A 522 -1.32 6.55 20.97
CA VAL A 522 -2.58 6.51 20.25
C VAL A 522 -3.62 5.82 21.13
N PRO A 523 -4.90 6.20 21.02
CA PRO A 523 -5.99 5.57 21.76
C PRO A 523 -6.19 4.11 21.31
N SER A 524 -6.90 3.33 22.12
CA SER A 524 -7.40 2.01 21.68
C SER A 524 -8.42 2.18 20.56
N CYS A 525 -8.71 1.12 19.78
CA CYS A 525 -9.76 1.21 18.75
C CYS A 525 -11.14 1.53 19.36
N GLU A 526 -11.41 1.06 20.58
CA GLU A 526 -12.66 1.37 21.29
C GLU A 526 -12.76 2.86 21.62
N GLU A 527 -11.71 3.42 22.22
CA GLU A 527 -11.63 4.86 22.53
C GLU A 527 -11.66 5.70 21.25
N PHE A 528 -10.97 5.26 20.20
CA PHE A 528 -10.95 5.92 18.90
C PHE A 528 -12.36 6.10 18.32
N ASN A 529 -13.19 5.06 18.41
CA ASN A 529 -14.57 5.11 17.96
C ASN A 529 -15.47 5.90 18.92
N SER A 530 -15.36 5.68 20.24
CA SER A 530 -16.24 6.33 21.22
C SER A 530 -16.03 7.84 21.29
N ARG A 531 -14.80 8.32 21.06
CA ARG A 531 -14.47 9.75 20.96
C ARG A 531 -14.76 10.37 19.58
N GLY A 532 -15.25 9.59 18.61
CA GLY A 532 -15.62 10.09 17.29
C GLY A 532 -14.43 10.50 16.41
N TYR A 533 -13.22 10.02 16.70
CA TYR A 533 -12.00 10.33 15.93
C TYR A 533 -12.02 9.78 14.50
N THR A 534 -12.99 8.96 14.15
CA THR A 534 -13.28 8.51 12.77
C THR A 534 -13.91 9.59 11.90
N LYS A 535 -14.39 10.70 12.48
CA LYS A 535 -15.16 11.74 11.76
C LYS A 535 -14.50 13.11 11.76
N VAL A 536 -13.39 13.28 12.47
CA VAL A 536 -12.70 14.56 12.64
C VAL A 536 -11.19 14.38 12.47
N PRO A 537 -10.46 15.41 12.00
CA PRO A 537 -9.00 15.40 12.02
C PRO A 537 -8.48 15.31 13.46
N VAL A 538 -7.41 14.55 13.69
CA VAL A 538 -6.78 14.40 15.02
C VAL A 538 -5.27 14.55 14.91
N PHE A 539 -4.66 15.32 15.80
CA PHE A 539 -3.22 15.53 15.83
C PHE A 539 -2.60 14.64 16.92
N PHE A 540 -1.69 13.75 16.51
CA PHE A 540 -0.94 12.89 17.43
C PHE A 540 0.50 13.37 17.57
N GLY A 541 1.04 13.28 18.79
CA GLY A 541 2.40 13.72 19.07
C GLY A 541 2.54 15.24 19.22
N CYS A 542 1.51 15.93 19.71
CA CYS A 542 1.57 17.38 19.90
C CYS A 542 2.62 17.78 20.93
N ASP A 543 2.71 17.04 22.03
CA ASP A 543 3.69 17.27 23.08
C ASP A 543 4.76 16.17 23.08
N LEU A 544 6.03 16.55 23.00
CA LEU A 544 7.13 15.60 22.90
C LEU A 544 7.31 14.77 24.18
N VAL A 545 7.03 15.36 25.33
CA VAL A 545 7.20 14.76 26.66
C VAL A 545 6.02 13.84 26.98
N LYS A 546 4.80 14.33 26.74
CA LYS A 546 3.57 13.61 27.09
C LYS A 546 3.26 12.49 26.10
N ASP A 547 3.42 12.76 24.80
CA ASP A 547 2.83 11.91 23.77
C ASP A 547 3.79 10.86 23.21
N TYR A 548 5.10 11.04 23.33
CA TYR A 548 6.07 10.02 22.89
C TYR A 548 6.55 9.17 24.06
N PRO A 549 6.80 7.86 23.84
CA PRO A 549 7.50 7.06 24.82
C PRO A 549 8.92 7.60 25.00
N THR A 550 9.43 7.60 26.23
CA THR A 550 10.84 7.87 26.50
C THR A 550 11.67 6.82 25.75
N ALA A 551 12.48 7.25 24.78
CA ALA A 551 13.32 6.35 24.00
C ALA A 551 14.41 5.76 24.91
N GLY A 552 14.14 4.60 25.50
CA GLY A 552 15.09 3.93 26.39
C GLY A 552 16.36 3.55 25.66
N SER A 553 17.49 4.15 26.03
CA SER A 553 18.81 3.52 25.89
C SER A 553 18.96 2.49 27.00
N PHE A 554 19.65 1.38 26.73
CA PHE A 554 19.83 0.25 27.64
C PHE A 554 20.53 0.56 28.98
N HIS A 555 20.86 1.82 29.30
CA HIS A 555 21.63 2.12 30.53
C HIS A 555 21.33 3.38 31.35
N THR A 556 20.40 4.27 31.00
CA THR A 556 20.03 5.36 31.94
C THR A 556 18.58 5.79 31.75
N MET A 557 17.78 5.57 32.80
CA MET A 557 16.48 6.19 32.98
C MET A 557 16.69 7.53 33.66
N ASN A 558 16.43 8.64 32.94
CA ASN A 558 15.76 9.85 33.44
C ASN A 558 15.93 10.97 32.39
N HIS A 559 14.80 11.50 31.90
CA HIS A 559 14.64 12.56 30.90
C HIS A 559 14.77 12.15 29.42
N LEU A 560 14.00 12.83 28.55
CA LEU A 560 13.85 12.53 27.12
C LEU A 560 15.17 12.74 26.36
N ASP A 561 15.97 11.70 26.27
CA ASP A 561 17.17 11.71 25.43
C ASP A 561 16.79 11.40 23.97
N PHE A 562 16.02 12.30 23.34
CA PHE A 562 16.13 12.38 21.88
C PHE A 562 17.52 12.95 21.55
N PRO A 563 18.19 12.45 20.49
CA PRO A 563 19.42 13.10 20.05
C PRO A 563 19.15 14.58 19.76
N PRO A 564 20.10 15.50 20.02
CA PRO A 564 19.89 16.94 19.88
C PRO A 564 19.34 17.38 18.51
N ASP A 565 19.64 16.62 17.45
CA ASP A 565 19.23 16.89 16.08
C ASP A 565 18.00 16.08 15.62
N TYR A 566 17.26 15.46 16.55
CA TYR A 566 16.06 14.68 16.27
C TYR A 566 14.84 15.24 16.98
N THR A 567 13.76 15.39 16.22
CA THR A 567 12.44 15.66 16.77
C THR A 567 11.46 14.77 16.03
N PRO A 568 10.71 13.88 16.71
CA PRO A 568 9.76 13.02 16.03
C PRO A 568 8.58 13.81 15.44
N PRO A 569 7.98 13.36 14.33
CA PRO A 569 7.01 14.15 13.58
C PRO A 569 5.64 14.22 14.24
N LEU A 570 4.99 15.37 14.21
CA LEU A 570 3.56 15.49 14.50
C LEU A 570 2.75 14.82 13.38
N ILE A 571 1.78 13.98 13.74
CA ILE A 571 0.92 13.28 12.78
C ILE A 571 -0.45 13.96 12.76
N ILE A 572 -0.86 14.43 11.59
CA ILE A 572 -2.20 14.97 11.32
C ILE A 572 -2.98 13.85 10.64
N TYR A 573 -3.84 13.18 11.41
CA TYR A 573 -4.58 12.01 10.97
C TYR A 573 -5.98 12.39 10.46
N PHE A 574 -6.36 11.81 9.33
CA PHE A 574 -7.68 11.90 8.73
C PHE A 574 -8.21 10.49 8.45
N ALA A 575 -9.39 10.18 8.97
CA ALA A 575 -10.11 8.95 8.60
C ALA A 575 -11.01 9.22 7.39
N ASN A 576 -11.11 8.22 6.50
CA ASN A 576 -12.13 8.19 5.49
C ASN A 576 -13.51 8.21 6.16
N THR A 577 -14.31 9.17 5.78
CA THR A 577 -15.68 9.38 6.26
C THR A 577 -16.51 9.99 5.13
N ASN A 578 -17.83 9.87 5.23
CA ASN A 578 -18.73 10.45 4.23
C ASN A 578 -18.97 11.93 4.56
N HIS A 579 -18.50 12.81 3.69
CA HIS A 579 -18.87 14.23 3.67
C HIS A 579 -19.82 14.52 2.51
N SER A 580 -19.38 14.29 1.27
CA SER A 580 -20.14 14.58 0.05
C SER A 580 -20.51 13.34 -0.77
N PHE A 581 -19.89 12.20 -0.49
CA PHE A 581 -20.18 10.95 -1.19
C PHE A 581 -19.99 9.75 -0.27
N ALA A 582 -20.69 8.65 -0.57
CA ALA A 582 -20.54 7.39 0.17
C ALA A 582 -19.24 6.70 -0.20
N SER A 583 -18.19 6.93 0.58
CA SER A 583 -16.83 6.46 0.28
C SER A 583 -16.47 5.11 0.86
N ASN A 584 -17.38 4.45 1.60
CA ASN A 584 -17.19 3.13 2.21
C ASN A 584 -17.41 1.97 1.23
N THR A 585 -16.94 2.13 0.00
CA THR A 585 -16.95 1.08 -1.03
C THR A 585 -16.02 -0.06 -0.65
N SER A 586 -16.30 -1.29 -1.08
CA SER A 586 -15.44 -2.43 -0.76
C SER A 586 -14.02 -2.28 -1.34
N THR A 587 -13.03 -2.84 -0.64
CA THR A 587 -11.64 -2.93 -1.16
C THR A 587 -11.57 -3.71 -2.47
N PHE A 588 -12.53 -4.61 -2.74
CA PHE A 588 -12.62 -5.40 -3.98
C PHE A 588 -13.69 -4.86 -4.95
N GLN A 589 -14.07 -3.58 -4.83
CA GLN A 589 -14.75 -2.89 -5.91
C GLN A 589 -13.71 -2.61 -7.01
N MET A 590 -13.77 -3.39 -8.10
CA MET A 590 -12.76 -3.43 -9.16
C MET A 590 -13.09 -2.56 -10.37
N SER A 591 -14.17 -1.79 -10.31
CA SER A 591 -14.54 -0.77 -11.31
C SER A 591 -15.49 0.25 -10.68
N TYR A 592 -15.46 1.49 -11.18
CA TYR A 592 -16.30 2.60 -10.75
C TYR A 592 -16.84 3.33 -11.98
N GLN A 593 -18.11 3.73 -11.94
CA GLN A 593 -18.68 4.64 -12.92
C GLN A 593 -18.10 6.05 -12.77
N ASP A 594 -18.20 6.88 -13.81
CA ASP A 594 -17.59 8.20 -13.83
C ASP A 594 -18.13 9.14 -12.75
N ASP A 595 -19.41 9.02 -12.39
CA ASP A 595 -20.04 9.74 -11.29
C ASP A 595 -19.51 9.26 -9.94
N GLU A 596 -19.34 7.95 -9.74
CA GLU A 596 -18.72 7.40 -8.54
C GLU A 596 -17.26 7.88 -8.42
N ILE A 597 -16.49 7.91 -9.52
CA ILE A 597 -15.11 8.41 -9.52
C ILE A 597 -15.07 9.87 -9.07
N ARG A 598 -15.92 10.74 -9.64
CA ARG A 598 -16.01 12.15 -9.25
C ARG A 598 -16.46 12.30 -7.79
N GLY A 599 -17.45 11.54 -7.36
CA GLY A 599 -17.95 11.54 -5.99
C GLY A 599 -16.89 11.14 -4.97
N MET A 600 -16.14 10.06 -5.23
CA MET A 600 -15.03 9.61 -4.39
C MET A 600 -13.93 10.68 -4.27
N MET A 601 -13.55 11.30 -5.40
CA MET A 601 -12.58 12.39 -5.39
C MET A 601 -13.10 13.62 -4.66
N GLN A 602 -14.36 14.01 -4.86
CA GLN A 602 -14.95 15.14 -4.14
C GLN A 602 -14.97 14.87 -2.63
N ASN A 603 -15.33 13.66 -2.21
CA ASN A 603 -15.31 13.29 -0.80
C ASN A 603 -13.91 13.34 -0.19
N GLY A 604 -12.90 12.88 -0.94
CA GLY A 604 -11.49 13.03 -0.53
C GLY A 604 -11.03 14.46 -0.39
N TYR A 605 -11.45 15.34 -1.31
CA TYR A 605 -11.22 16.78 -1.23
C TYR A 605 -11.86 17.35 0.05
N ASP A 606 -13.09 16.95 0.36
CA ASP A 606 -13.84 17.44 1.52
C ASP A 606 -13.27 16.92 2.85
N ILE A 607 -12.78 15.68 2.89
CA ILE A 607 -12.04 15.13 4.05
C ILE A 607 -10.81 16.00 4.33
N ALA A 608 -9.99 16.28 3.31
CA ALA A 608 -8.74 17.01 3.48
C ALA A 608 -8.94 18.46 3.92
N THR A 609 -9.99 19.10 3.39
CA THR A 609 -10.26 20.52 3.61
C THR A 609 -11.22 20.79 4.76
N TYR A 610 -11.75 19.73 5.37
CA TYR A 610 -12.84 19.81 6.33
C TYR A 610 -14.03 20.61 5.76
N ILE A 611 -14.38 20.26 4.52
CA ILE A 611 -15.35 20.93 3.64
C ILE A 611 -14.96 22.40 3.43
N ASN A 612 -13.73 22.66 2.98
CA ASN A 612 -13.21 24.02 2.78
C ASN A 612 -13.36 24.94 4.00
N GLY A 613 -13.17 24.38 5.21
CA GLY A 613 -13.37 25.11 6.46
C GLY A 613 -14.84 25.40 6.81
N THR A 614 -15.81 24.79 6.13
CA THR A 614 -17.24 24.96 6.49
C THR A 614 -17.53 24.33 7.85
N ILE A 615 -16.85 23.23 8.20
CA ILE A 615 -17.02 22.61 9.52
C ILE A 615 -16.25 23.38 10.60
N ASP A 616 -15.08 23.93 10.26
CA ASP A 616 -14.32 24.82 11.12
C ASP A 616 -13.55 25.83 10.27
N ASP A 617 -13.94 27.10 10.35
CA ASP A 617 -13.37 28.20 9.57
C ASP A 617 -11.94 28.54 9.98
N LYS A 618 -11.51 28.09 11.17
CA LYS A 618 -10.14 28.24 11.68
C LYS A 618 -9.22 27.09 11.27
N PHE A 619 -9.76 26.03 10.65
CA PHE A 619 -9.02 24.79 10.42
C PHE A 619 -7.72 25.00 9.62
N SER A 620 -7.76 25.82 8.56
CA SER A 620 -6.60 26.10 7.72
C SER A 620 -5.44 26.76 8.50
N ALA A 621 -5.76 27.71 9.39
CA ALA A 621 -4.80 28.36 10.27
C ALA A 621 -4.34 27.41 11.39
N CYS A 622 -5.21 26.52 11.89
CA CYS A 622 -4.80 25.46 12.82
C CYS A 622 -3.82 24.46 12.18
N LEU A 623 -3.98 24.16 10.88
CA LEU A 623 -2.99 23.39 10.12
C LEU A 623 -1.65 24.16 10.00
N SER A 624 -1.67 25.47 9.81
CA SER A 624 -0.45 26.29 9.86
C SER A 624 0.25 26.21 11.22
N CYS A 625 -0.51 26.26 12.33
CA CYS A 625 0.03 26.03 13.67
C CYS A 625 0.64 24.63 13.82
N ALA A 626 -0.03 23.60 13.32
CA ALA A 626 0.48 22.23 13.34
C ALA A 626 1.79 22.11 12.55
N ILE A 627 1.86 22.67 11.34
CA ILE A 627 3.05 22.64 10.49
C ILE A 627 4.25 23.31 11.18
N LEU A 628 4.01 24.40 11.91
CA LEU A 628 5.06 25.13 12.64
C LEU A 628 5.37 24.54 14.02
N LYS A 629 4.66 23.51 14.48
CA LYS A 629 4.76 22.99 15.86
C LYS A 629 6.19 22.62 16.26
N ARG A 630 6.92 21.90 15.40
CA ARG A 630 8.30 21.50 15.68
C ARG A 630 9.26 22.69 15.61
N GLU A 631 8.98 23.64 14.74
CA GLU A 631 9.80 24.83 14.59
C GLU A 631 9.71 25.78 15.80
N PHE A 632 8.51 25.93 16.38
CA PHE A 632 8.34 26.65 17.65
C PHE A 632 9.25 26.07 18.74
N GLY A 633 9.31 24.74 18.86
CA GLY A 633 10.19 24.06 19.81
C GLY A 633 11.68 24.28 19.50
N ARG A 634 12.09 24.12 18.23
CA ARG A 634 13.49 24.29 17.82
C ARG A 634 14.03 25.70 18.06
N GLN A 635 13.19 26.72 17.90
CA GLN A 635 13.56 28.12 18.10
C GLN A 635 13.23 28.65 19.51
N ASN A 636 12.75 27.79 20.43
CA ASN A 636 12.29 28.19 21.77
C ASN A 636 11.25 29.33 21.75
N ILE A 637 10.36 29.32 20.75
CA ILE A 637 9.28 30.30 20.60
C ILE A 637 8.01 29.73 21.23
N VAL A 638 7.39 30.52 22.10
CA VAL A 638 6.08 30.18 22.66
C VAL A 638 5.03 30.31 21.55
N PRO A 639 4.26 29.25 21.23
CA PRO A 639 3.21 29.33 20.22
C PRO A 639 2.19 30.43 20.56
N PRO A 640 1.67 31.17 19.56
CA PRO A 640 0.61 32.15 19.77
C PRO A 640 -0.62 31.52 20.43
N ARG A 641 -1.40 32.31 21.19
CA ARG A 641 -2.64 31.85 21.85
C ARG A 641 -3.58 31.09 20.89
N PHE A 642 -3.74 31.60 19.67
CA PHE A 642 -4.53 30.94 18.63
C PHE A 642 -4.06 29.49 18.37
N CYS A 643 -2.75 29.27 18.28
CA CYS A 643 -2.21 27.92 18.10
C CYS A 643 -2.45 27.03 19.32
N THR A 644 -2.36 27.58 20.53
CA THR A 644 -2.70 26.84 21.75
C THR A 644 -4.14 26.35 21.72
N GLU A 645 -5.10 27.20 21.34
CA GLU A 645 -6.52 26.83 21.19
C GLU A 645 -6.72 25.75 20.10
N CYS A 646 -5.99 25.85 18.99
CA CYS A 646 -5.98 24.80 17.96
C CYS A 646 -5.45 23.46 18.50
N PHE A 647 -4.38 23.49 19.30
CA PHE A 647 -3.81 22.27 19.89
C PHE A 647 -4.74 21.67 20.94
N GLU A 648 -5.39 22.47 21.77
CA GLU A 648 -6.41 21.99 22.72
C GLU A 648 -7.56 21.27 22.00
N LYS A 649 -7.97 21.79 20.84
CA LYS A 649 -9.07 21.23 20.03
C LYS A 649 -8.69 19.94 19.30
N TYR A 650 -7.55 19.95 18.60
CA TYR A 650 -7.21 18.89 17.64
C TYR A 650 -6.24 17.85 18.19
N CYS A 651 -5.44 18.17 19.20
CA CYS A 651 -4.50 17.21 19.74
C CYS A 651 -5.21 16.10 20.49
N TYR A 652 -4.74 14.87 20.28
CA TYR A 652 -5.18 13.74 21.07
C TYR A 652 -4.87 13.98 22.55
N GLN A 653 -5.93 14.08 23.36
CA GLN A 653 -5.82 14.22 24.80
C GLN A 653 -5.88 12.83 25.45
N GLY A 654 -4.72 12.17 25.45
CA GLY A 654 -4.47 10.92 26.16
C GLY A 654 -4.20 11.12 27.64
#